data_AF-A0A4U0VW03-F1
#
_entry.id   AF-A0A4U0VW03-F1
#
_cell.length_a   1.000
_cell.length_b   1.000
_cell.length_c   1.000
_cell.angle_alpha   90.00
_cell.angle_beta   90.00
_cell.angle_gamma   90.00
#
_symmetry.space_group_name_H-M   'P 1'
#
loop_
_entity.id
_entity.type
_entity.pdbx_description
1 polymer ?
#
loop_
_entity_poly.entity_id
_entity_poly.type
_entity_poly.pdbx_seq_one_letter_code
_entity_poly.pdbx_strand_id
1 'polypeptide(L)'
;TSASERRRKQDLKNAITSLLNEMTRGGGNARYNDFGRRLSEQSSIQIEANEIVEALRALEQEGEIQILRTSLIKDWYYYYISYDQLKASLKTDYETPPTSENPKPPRKAWTEDDEQHFVKELEQELDKVFTFQKVKSQEIVRRIKASEKEVNDVIARSEPRRGEGEPQQNGQGEGPTEEDFMLLEEDLSDIIADVHDLAKFTQLNYTGFQKIIKKHDKQTSWHLKPVFAARLRAKPFFKDNYDAFIVKLSRLYDLVRTRGNPTKGDAAAGGGQQNFVRQTTKYWVHPDNITELKLIILKHLPVLVFNASKEFDPKDSAISSIYYDNTETWELYIGRLKKTEGAEAIRLRWYGGMDTDTIFVERKTHREDWTGEKSVKARFSLKEKNVNAFLRGDLTVESVFEKMRREGKKSEKEIADLEQLAREIQYRVITRRLVPVTRSFYNRTAFQLPGDARVRISLDTELTMTREDNLDGRQRAGKNWRRMDIGIDYPFSQLPPEDVERFPYAVLEVKLQTQMGQEPPAWIRELTSSHLVEAVPKFSKFIHGTATLFPDRIKLLPFWMPQMDTDIRKPISHRFGIERPGQSQDVSTSGNLDDDSEDEDGILAGEDEGKRYNPADDDDDDDDDDDADNEDLRRLREARDALEQHDMEQRLDYANDDNGPNELDEEERINAQPLAPSDDYPLYDSDDEDNDLEEARRVGGWSYRAKLARRHVELAADWLLAGLKKAIPAPSSTAMPRQASSMGIPRGSPEAKRFKAPKGKRIHVPVRVEPKVYFAAERTFLAWLEFSILLGSIAATLLNFGHGGVSLASASAFTALAVAALAYAMLLYLWRVDQIRQRRAAAYHDAWGPSVLCVGLFAAVAVSFGVRWGGGGGGDRGGLRG
;
A
#
# COMPACT_ATOMS: atom_id res chain seq x y z
N THR A 1 -25.10 18.06 33.52
CA THR A 1 -24.43 19.29 33.07
C THR A 1 -25.46 20.36 32.74
N SER A 2 -25.31 21.54 33.34
CA SER A 2 -26.19 22.68 33.14
C SER A 2 -26.16 23.15 31.68
N ALA A 3 -27.26 23.74 31.18
CA ALA A 3 -27.30 24.32 29.82
C ALA A 3 -26.22 25.41 29.60
N SER A 4 -25.79 26.07 30.68
CA SER A 4 -24.67 27.03 30.65
C SER A 4 -23.32 26.36 30.40
N GLU A 5 -23.06 25.20 31.00
CA GLU A 5 -21.81 24.45 30.81
C GLU A 5 -21.67 23.91 29.40
N ARG A 6 -22.77 23.43 28.80
CA ARG A 6 -22.78 22.96 27.41
C ARG A 6 -22.46 24.09 26.43
N ARG A 7 -23.02 25.28 26.66
CA ARG A 7 -22.68 26.48 25.87
C ARG A 7 -21.22 26.87 26.05
N ARG A 8 -20.72 26.91 27.29
CA ARG A 8 -19.30 27.20 27.58
C ARG A 8 -18.34 26.24 26.86
N LYS A 9 -18.63 24.93 26.88
CA LYS A 9 -17.84 23.93 26.15
C LYS A 9 -17.89 24.14 24.63
N GLN A 10 -19.06 24.47 24.08
CA GLN A 10 -19.21 24.73 22.64
C GLN A 10 -18.50 26.02 22.21
N ASP A 11 -18.59 27.08 23.01
CA ASP A 11 -17.92 28.36 22.74
C ASP A 11 -16.39 28.19 22.81
N LEU A 12 -15.89 27.41 23.77
CA LEU A 12 -14.48 27.06 23.88
C LEU A 12 -14.00 26.27 22.66
N LYS A 13 -14.78 25.28 22.19
CA LYS A 13 -14.48 24.54 20.96
C LYS A 13 -14.38 25.46 19.75
N ASN A 14 -15.37 26.34 19.55
CA ASN A 14 -15.39 27.29 18.43
C ASN A 14 -14.18 28.24 18.46
N ALA A 15 -13.80 28.72 19.65
CA ALA A 15 -12.63 29.57 19.84
C ALA A 15 -11.32 28.83 19.50
N ILE A 16 -11.19 27.58 19.96
CA ILE A 16 -10.05 26.71 19.64
C ILE A 16 -9.91 26.50 18.13
N THR A 17 -11.00 26.16 17.43
CA THR A 17 -10.99 25.92 15.98
C THR A 17 -10.67 27.19 15.19
N SER A 18 -11.22 28.34 15.61
CA SER A 18 -10.93 29.63 14.98
C SER A 18 -9.45 30.02 15.11
N LEU A 19 -8.88 29.87 16.32
CA LEU A 19 -7.49 30.21 16.59
C LEU A 19 -6.53 29.25 15.88
N LEU A 20 -6.86 27.95 15.83
CA LEU A 20 -6.10 26.97 15.06
C LEU A 20 -6.10 27.34 13.57
N ASN A 21 -7.26 27.63 12.97
CA ASN A 21 -7.36 28.06 11.57
C ASN A 21 -6.58 29.33 11.25
N GLU A 22 -6.44 30.24 12.22
CA GLU A 22 -5.61 31.44 12.08
C GLU A 22 -4.11 31.09 12.08
N MET A 23 -3.66 30.24 13.01
CA MET A 23 -2.26 29.84 13.11
C MET A 23 -1.81 28.90 11.99
N THR A 24 -2.73 28.08 11.47
CA THR A 24 -2.44 27.10 10.41
C THR A 24 -2.80 27.59 9.02
N ARG A 25 -3.19 28.87 8.86
CA ARG A 25 -3.60 29.49 7.59
C ARG A 25 -2.54 29.42 6.48
N GLY A 26 -1.27 29.24 6.86
CA GLY A 26 -0.13 29.01 5.96
C GLY A 26 0.19 27.54 5.66
N GLY A 27 -0.63 26.59 6.13
CA GLY A 27 -0.38 25.14 5.97
C GLY A 27 0.56 24.52 7.02
N GLY A 28 1.00 25.28 8.03
CA GLY A 28 1.90 24.83 9.09
C GLY A 28 1.20 24.27 10.33
N ASN A 29 1.97 23.67 11.24
CA ASN A 29 1.50 23.10 12.51
C ASN A 29 1.56 24.11 13.67
N ALA A 30 0.55 24.12 14.55
CA ALA A 30 0.54 24.96 15.75
C ALA A 30 1.16 24.24 16.97
N ARG A 31 2.06 24.91 17.70
CA ARG A 31 2.63 24.38 18.95
C ARG A 31 1.68 24.58 20.12
N TYR A 32 1.53 23.55 20.96
CA TYR A 32 0.62 23.57 22.12
C TYR A 32 0.88 24.73 23.09
N ASN A 33 2.15 25.03 23.39
CA ASN A 33 2.51 26.11 24.32
C ASN A 33 2.15 27.50 23.76
N ASP A 34 2.38 27.73 22.46
CA ASP A 34 2.07 28.99 21.80
C ASP A 34 0.55 29.16 21.64
N PHE A 35 -0.15 28.07 21.32
CA PHE A 35 -1.60 28.01 21.26
C PHE A 35 -2.26 28.30 22.61
N GLY A 36 -1.84 27.61 23.67
CA GLY A 36 -2.39 27.79 25.02
C GLY A 36 -2.19 29.21 25.55
N ARG A 37 -1.02 29.80 25.26
CA ARG A 37 -0.74 31.21 25.59
C ARG A 37 -1.66 32.16 24.83
N ARG A 38 -1.80 32.03 23.50
CA ARG A 38 -2.68 32.90 22.70
C ARG A 38 -4.16 32.74 23.05
N LEU A 39 -4.59 31.52 23.33
CA LEU A 39 -5.96 31.24 23.77
C LEU A 39 -6.26 31.91 25.13
N SER A 40 -5.28 31.90 26.04
CA SER A 40 -5.38 32.61 27.31
C SER A 40 -5.32 34.14 27.17
N GLU A 41 -4.58 34.67 26.19
CA GLU A 41 -4.48 36.11 25.91
C GLU A 41 -5.74 36.67 25.24
N GLN A 42 -6.43 35.87 24.40
CA GLN A 42 -7.66 36.27 23.70
C GLN A 42 -8.94 36.05 24.51
N SER A 43 -8.87 35.26 25.60
CA SER A 43 -10.03 34.97 26.44
C SER A 43 -10.24 36.06 27.49
N SER A 44 -11.47 36.59 27.58
CA SER A 44 -11.89 37.49 28.65
C SER A 44 -12.21 36.76 29.97
N ILE A 45 -12.17 35.42 29.97
CA ILE A 45 -12.51 34.54 31.09
C ILE A 45 -11.29 33.66 31.39
N GLN A 46 -11.01 33.40 32.67
CA GLN A 46 -9.97 32.44 33.04
C GLN A 46 -10.35 31.04 32.58
N ILE A 47 -9.53 30.45 31.71
CA ILE A 47 -9.69 29.09 31.21
C ILE A 47 -8.70 28.19 31.96
N GLU A 48 -9.22 27.19 32.65
CA GLU A 48 -8.42 26.16 33.32
C GLU A 48 -7.71 25.27 32.29
N ALA A 49 -6.48 24.84 32.58
CA ALA A 49 -5.72 23.97 31.67
C ALA A 49 -6.46 22.65 31.37
N ASN A 50 -7.22 22.13 32.33
CA ASN A 50 -8.02 20.93 32.16
C ASN A 50 -9.20 21.12 31.20
N GLU A 51 -9.82 22.32 31.15
CA GLU A 51 -10.91 22.62 30.20
C GLU A 51 -10.40 22.67 28.75
N ILE A 52 -9.19 23.21 28.53
CA ILE A 52 -8.53 23.22 27.21
C ILE A 52 -8.26 21.79 26.76
N VAL A 53 -7.73 20.94 27.63
CA VAL A 53 -7.44 19.53 27.32
C VAL A 53 -8.73 18.75 27.02
N GLU A 54 -9.81 18.99 27.76
CA GLU A 54 -11.10 18.34 27.52
C GLU A 54 -11.71 18.78 26.18
N ALA A 55 -11.67 20.07 25.86
CA ALA A 55 -12.20 20.59 24.60
C ALA A 55 -11.38 20.15 23.39
N LEU A 56 -10.05 20.11 23.51
CA LEU A 56 -9.15 19.57 22.48
C LEU A 56 -9.40 18.08 22.23
N ARG A 57 -9.59 17.27 23.28
CA ARG A 57 -9.95 15.84 23.14
C ARG A 57 -11.31 15.66 22.46
N ALA A 58 -12.28 16.51 22.79
CA ALA A 58 -13.60 16.43 22.18
C ALA A 58 -13.58 16.82 20.69
N LEU A 59 -12.77 17.82 20.30
CA LEU A 59 -12.54 18.17 18.89
C LEU A 59 -11.75 17.11 18.13
N GLU A 60 -10.82 16.41 18.81
CA GLU A 60 -10.08 15.27 18.27
C GLU A 60 -11.01 14.07 18.00
N GLN A 61 -11.96 13.78 18.92
CA GLN A 61 -12.99 12.76 18.72
C GLN A 61 -13.97 13.10 17.58
N GLU A 62 -14.24 14.39 17.36
CA GLU A 62 -15.06 14.89 16.26
C GLU A 62 -14.31 14.91 14.91
N GLY A 63 -12.99 14.71 14.93
CA GLY A 63 -12.14 14.69 13.73
C GLY A 63 -11.82 16.08 13.16
N GLU A 64 -12.14 17.15 13.89
CA GLU A 64 -11.92 18.55 13.48
C GLU A 64 -10.45 18.97 13.67
N ILE A 65 -9.74 18.37 14.62
CA ILE A 65 -8.32 18.64 14.91
C ILE A 65 -7.53 17.36 15.11
N GLN A 66 -6.22 17.40 14.85
CA GLN A 66 -5.30 16.30 15.12
C GLN A 66 -4.18 16.75 16.06
N ILE A 67 -4.06 16.11 17.22
CA ILE A 67 -3.04 16.46 18.22
C ILE A 67 -1.83 15.53 18.06
N LEU A 68 -0.70 16.09 17.63
CA LEU A 68 0.57 15.37 17.54
C LEU A 68 1.20 15.28 18.93
N ARG A 69 0.91 14.21 19.68
CA ARG A 69 1.58 13.95 20.98
C ARG A 69 3.04 13.56 20.76
N THR A 70 3.92 14.00 21.67
CA THR A 70 5.34 13.62 21.68
C THR A 70 5.45 12.10 21.72
N SER A 71 6.08 11.52 20.70
CA SER A 71 6.10 10.07 20.44
C SER A 71 6.98 9.25 21.39
N LEU A 72 7.38 9.85 22.51
CA LEU A 72 8.35 9.31 23.46
C LEU A 72 7.65 8.45 24.51
N ILE A 73 8.21 7.28 24.77
CA ILE A 73 7.77 6.39 25.85
C ILE A 73 8.09 7.07 27.18
N LYS A 74 7.07 7.35 27.99
CA LYS A 74 7.18 8.13 29.24
C LYS A 74 8.19 7.52 30.21
N ASP A 75 8.14 6.20 30.38
CA ASP A 75 8.99 5.47 31.32
C ASP A 75 10.48 5.55 30.96
N TRP A 76 10.81 5.82 29.69
CA TRP A 76 12.17 5.83 29.19
C TRP A 76 12.70 7.24 28.89
N TYR A 77 11.95 8.28 29.27
CA TYR A 77 12.25 9.67 28.91
C TYR A 77 13.69 10.09 29.23
N TYR A 78 14.21 9.71 30.40
CA TYR A 78 15.58 10.01 30.83
C TYR A 78 16.68 9.40 29.94
N TYR A 79 16.40 8.22 29.38
CA TYR A 79 17.36 7.46 28.58
C TYR A 79 17.39 7.91 27.11
N TYR A 80 16.40 8.69 26.66
CA TYR A 80 16.43 9.29 25.33
C TYR A 80 17.54 10.35 25.22
N ILE A 81 17.97 10.60 23.98
CA ILE A 81 18.88 11.68 23.65
C ILE A 81 18.31 13.03 24.10
N SER A 82 19.08 13.77 24.87
CA SER A 82 18.76 15.11 25.33
C SER A 82 18.91 16.14 24.20
N TYR A 83 18.09 16.01 23.16
CA TYR A 83 18.20 16.82 21.93
C TYR A 83 18.12 18.32 22.20
N ASP A 84 17.28 18.75 23.14
CA ASP A 84 17.14 20.17 23.49
C ASP A 84 18.37 20.72 24.22
N GLN A 85 19.02 19.91 25.06
CA GLN A 85 20.27 20.28 25.73
C GLN A 85 21.40 20.40 24.72
N LEU A 86 21.55 19.42 23.82
CA LEU A 86 22.55 19.47 22.74
C LEU A 86 22.30 20.64 21.78
N LYS A 87 21.02 20.94 21.50
CA LYS A 87 20.65 22.09 20.68
C LYS A 87 20.94 23.42 21.39
N ALA A 88 20.86 23.45 22.72
CA ALA A 88 21.25 24.61 23.51
C ALA A 88 22.77 24.77 23.55
N SER A 89 23.55 23.69 23.66
CA SER A 89 25.02 23.77 23.65
C SER A 89 25.60 24.18 22.29
N LEU A 90 24.88 23.94 21.19
CA LEU A 90 25.21 24.50 19.88
C LEU A 90 25.05 26.04 19.78
N LYS A 91 24.39 26.68 20.75
CA LYS A 91 24.16 28.13 20.74
C LYS A 91 25.32 28.85 21.42
N THR A 92 26.25 29.41 20.63
CA THR A 92 27.32 30.28 21.15
C THR A 92 26.79 31.65 21.61
N ASP A 93 27.52 32.28 22.54
CA ASP A 93 27.23 33.62 23.04
C ASP A 93 27.26 34.67 21.91
N TYR A 94 26.43 35.70 22.07
CA TYR A 94 26.44 36.86 21.17
C TYR A 94 27.72 37.70 21.35
N GLU A 95 28.27 38.23 20.27
CA GLU A 95 29.44 39.13 20.32
C GLU A 95 29.15 40.43 21.07
N THR A 96 27.89 40.89 21.01
CA THR A 96 27.35 42.00 21.81
C THR A 96 26.00 41.59 22.40
N PRO A 97 25.65 42.03 23.63
CA PRO A 97 24.35 41.72 24.21
C PRO A 97 23.21 42.28 23.35
N PRO A 98 22.10 41.53 23.16
CA PRO A 98 20.97 41.98 22.35
C PRO A 98 20.39 43.27 22.95
N THR A 99 20.34 44.32 22.12
CA THR A 99 19.80 45.66 22.48
C THR A 99 18.47 45.85 21.76
N SER A 100 17.55 46.70 22.24
CA SER A 100 16.23 46.91 21.63
C SER A 100 16.25 47.33 20.16
N GLU A 101 17.38 47.88 19.69
CA GLU A 101 17.60 48.29 18.29
C GLU A 101 18.25 47.21 17.42
N ASN A 102 18.85 46.16 18.00
CA ASN A 102 19.43 45.02 17.29
C ASN A 102 19.20 43.70 18.08
N PRO A 103 18.07 43.01 17.85
CA PRO A 103 17.70 41.83 18.62
C PRO A 103 18.54 40.59 18.30
N LYS A 104 19.30 40.56 17.18
CA LYS A 104 20.13 39.41 16.76
C LYS A 104 21.53 39.83 16.27
N PRO A 105 22.44 40.25 17.17
CA PRO A 105 23.83 40.46 16.82
C PRO A 105 24.51 39.14 16.38
N PRO A 106 25.60 39.19 15.59
CA PRO A 106 26.36 38.01 15.23
C PRO A 106 26.88 37.30 16.48
N ARG A 107 26.89 35.97 16.43
CA ARG A 107 27.37 35.12 17.52
C ARG A 107 28.86 34.87 17.36
N LYS A 108 29.55 34.62 18.49
CA LYS A 108 30.96 34.25 18.47
C LYS A 108 31.18 33.03 17.59
N ALA A 109 32.28 33.06 16.85
CA ALA A 109 32.73 31.95 16.02
C ALA A 109 32.97 30.69 16.87
N TRP A 110 32.60 29.53 16.33
CA TRP A 110 32.79 28.23 16.97
C TRP A 110 34.27 27.94 17.18
N THR A 111 34.67 27.67 18.43
CA THR A 111 36.08 27.43 18.80
C THR A 111 36.40 25.94 18.93
N GLU A 112 37.69 25.60 18.97
CA GLU A 112 38.13 24.21 19.21
C GLU A 112 37.71 23.69 20.60
N ASP A 113 37.65 24.56 21.60
CA ASP A 113 37.19 24.22 22.95
C ASP A 113 35.68 23.92 22.97
N ASP A 114 34.88 24.67 22.21
CA ASP A 114 33.44 24.43 22.04
C ASP A 114 33.19 23.08 21.32
N GLU A 115 33.99 22.76 20.31
CA GLU A 115 33.94 21.48 19.61
C GLU A 115 34.25 20.31 20.56
N GLN A 116 35.32 20.43 21.37
CA GLN A 116 35.66 19.40 22.35
C GLN A 116 34.56 19.22 23.40
N HIS A 117 33.96 20.31 23.87
CA HIS A 117 32.83 20.25 24.81
C HIS A 117 31.62 19.54 24.20
N PHE A 118 31.22 19.94 22.99
CA PHE A 118 30.08 19.37 22.29
C PHE A 118 30.27 17.89 21.95
N VAL A 119 31.47 17.50 21.48
CA VAL A 119 31.79 16.09 21.22
C VAL A 119 31.74 15.26 22.49
N LYS A 120 32.18 15.81 23.63
CA LYS A 120 32.11 15.14 24.94
C LYS A 120 30.66 14.92 25.40
N GLU A 121 29.80 15.93 25.26
CA GLU A 121 28.37 15.79 25.54
C GLU A 121 27.71 14.74 24.63
N LEU A 122 28.00 14.78 23.33
CA LEU A 122 27.50 13.79 22.38
C LEU A 122 27.97 12.37 22.72
N GLU A 123 29.21 12.20 23.16
CA GLU A 123 29.74 10.88 23.55
C GLU A 123 29.09 10.37 24.85
N GLN A 124 28.80 11.25 25.81
CA GLN A 124 28.03 10.91 27.02
C GLN A 124 26.61 10.46 26.68
N GLU A 125 25.92 11.20 25.81
CA GLU A 125 24.58 10.85 25.35
C GLU A 125 24.56 9.53 24.56
N LEU A 126 25.58 9.30 23.72
CA LEU A 126 25.73 8.04 22.98
C LEU A 126 25.96 6.87 23.95
N ASP A 127 26.78 7.04 24.97
CA ASP A 127 27.05 5.98 25.95
C ASP A 127 25.81 5.68 26.81
N LYS A 128 25.06 6.72 27.20
CA LYS A 128 23.76 6.58 27.89
C LYS A 128 22.76 5.74 27.07
N VAL A 129 22.56 6.08 25.80
CA VAL A 129 21.64 5.35 24.92
C VAL A 129 22.13 3.92 24.68
N PHE A 130 23.43 3.72 24.43
CA PHE A 130 24.01 2.40 24.17
C PHE A 130 23.92 1.47 25.39
N THR A 131 24.22 1.98 26.59
CA THR A 131 24.17 1.18 27.83
C THR A 131 22.73 0.79 28.17
N PHE A 132 21.77 1.72 28.07
CA PHE A 132 20.36 1.42 28.30
C PHE A 132 19.83 0.37 27.31
N GLN A 133 20.11 0.55 26.02
CA GLN A 133 19.72 -0.39 24.97
C GLN A 133 20.25 -1.79 25.26
N LYS A 134 21.53 -1.90 25.65
CA LYS A 134 22.17 -3.19 25.97
C LYS A 134 21.55 -3.86 27.20
N VAL A 135 21.24 -3.09 28.25
CA VAL A 135 20.58 -3.61 29.45
C VAL A 135 19.19 -4.13 29.11
N LYS A 136 18.38 -3.35 28.38
CA LYS A 136 17.02 -3.76 27.95
C LYS A 136 17.03 -4.95 27.00
N SER A 137 17.96 -5.00 26.04
CA SER A 137 18.14 -6.15 25.16
C SER A 137 18.46 -7.43 25.96
N GLN A 138 19.33 -7.35 26.98
CA GLN A 138 19.63 -8.47 27.86
C GLN A 138 18.46 -8.88 28.77
N GLU A 139 17.67 -7.92 29.24
CA GLU A 139 16.45 -8.16 30.01
C GLU A 139 15.43 -8.97 29.19
N ILE A 140 15.15 -8.54 27.97
CA ILE A 140 14.27 -9.25 27.03
C ILE A 140 14.78 -10.67 26.77
N VAL A 141 16.10 -10.86 26.55
CA VAL A 141 16.68 -12.20 26.37
C VAL A 141 16.47 -13.10 27.60
N ARG A 142 16.55 -12.55 28.81
CA ARG A 142 16.28 -13.31 30.04
C ARG A 142 14.80 -13.66 30.15
N ARG A 143 13.88 -12.72 29.86
CA ARG A 143 12.42 -12.98 29.84
C ARG A 143 12.07 -14.07 28.83
N ILE A 144 12.57 -13.99 27.60
CA ILE A 144 12.36 -15.03 26.58
C ILE A 144 12.83 -16.42 27.05
N LYS A 145 14.00 -16.51 27.70
CA LYS A 145 14.52 -17.79 28.23
C LYS A 145 13.68 -18.32 29.39
N ALA A 146 13.17 -17.44 30.25
CA ALA A 146 12.29 -17.82 31.35
C ALA A 146 10.97 -18.38 30.80
N SER A 147 10.31 -17.64 29.91
CA SER A 147 9.07 -18.09 29.25
C SER A 147 9.28 -19.35 28.42
N GLU A 148 10.43 -19.52 27.76
CA GLU A 148 10.76 -20.78 27.06
C GLU A 148 10.80 -21.97 28.01
N LYS A 149 11.38 -21.79 29.20
CA LYS A 149 11.40 -22.85 30.22
C LYS A 149 10.00 -23.14 30.74
N GLU A 150 9.22 -22.12 31.05
CA GLU A 150 7.84 -22.25 31.57
C GLU A 150 6.91 -22.94 30.56
N VAL A 151 6.96 -22.51 29.29
CA VAL A 151 6.20 -23.16 28.20
C VAL A 151 6.57 -24.64 28.07
N ASN A 152 7.86 -24.97 28.10
CA ASN A 152 8.30 -26.36 28.04
C ASN A 152 7.86 -27.17 29.27
N ASP A 153 7.90 -26.58 30.47
CA ASP A 153 7.47 -27.22 31.72
C ASP A 153 5.95 -27.45 31.75
N VAL A 154 5.15 -26.54 31.20
CA VAL A 154 3.69 -26.68 31.05
C VAL A 154 3.37 -27.76 30.00
N ILE A 155 4.06 -27.78 28.87
CA ILE A 155 3.88 -28.82 27.85
C ILE A 155 4.30 -30.19 28.36
N ALA A 156 5.41 -30.30 29.10
CA ALA A 156 5.84 -31.56 29.70
C ALA A 156 4.83 -32.12 30.71
N ARG A 157 4.09 -31.23 31.41
CA ARG A 157 2.95 -31.61 32.26
C ARG A 157 1.72 -32.05 31.48
N SER A 158 1.56 -31.59 30.23
CA SER A 158 0.44 -31.95 29.35
C SER A 158 0.60 -33.30 28.65
N GLU A 159 1.82 -33.83 28.52
CA GLU A 159 2.02 -35.15 27.91
C GLU A 159 1.49 -36.25 28.84
N PRO A 160 0.54 -37.10 28.39
CA PRO A 160 0.10 -38.23 29.18
C PRO A 160 1.29 -39.17 29.39
N ARG A 161 1.65 -39.46 30.64
CA ARG A 161 2.64 -40.50 31.00
C ARG A 161 2.30 -41.81 30.29
N ARG A 162 2.88 -42.05 29.12
CA ARG A 162 2.81 -43.33 28.40
C ARG A 162 3.89 -44.24 28.98
N GLY A 163 3.59 -44.86 30.11
CA GLY A 163 4.44 -45.84 30.79
C GLY A 163 3.63 -46.58 31.84
N GLU A 164 3.69 -47.90 31.79
CA GLU A 164 2.78 -48.88 32.39
C GLU A 164 2.77 -48.90 33.93
N GLY A 165 1.57 -49.05 34.51
CA GLY A 165 1.37 -50.04 35.58
C GLY A 165 1.60 -49.68 37.06
N GLU A 166 1.31 -48.47 37.55
CA GLU A 166 1.19 -48.26 39.01
C GLU A 166 -0.15 -47.60 39.43
N PRO A 167 -0.85 -48.15 40.45
CA PRO A 167 -2.10 -47.57 40.95
C PRO A 167 -1.83 -46.32 41.80
N GLN A 168 -2.61 -45.28 41.50
CA GLN A 168 -2.59 -43.96 42.14
C GLN A 168 -2.67 -44.02 43.67
N GLN A 169 -1.68 -43.40 44.33
CA GLN A 169 -1.86 -42.77 45.65
C GLN A 169 -1.97 -41.25 45.47
N ASN A 170 -2.97 -40.70 46.15
CA ASN A 170 -3.39 -39.30 46.18
C ASN A 170 -2.22 -38.28 46.22
N GLY A 171 -2.20 -37.42 45.21
CA GLY A 171 -1.45 -36.17 45.18
C GLY A 171 -1.76 -35.47 43.86
N GLN A 172 -2.46 -34.33 43.94
CA GLN A 172 -2.94 -33.52 42.82
C GLN A 172 -1.83 -33.29 41.78
N GLY A 173 -1.98 -33.93 40.61
CA GLY A 173 -1.33 -33.50 39.38
C GLY A 173 -2.43 -33.15 38.41
N GLU A 174 -3.13 -32.04 38.65
CA GLU A 174 -4.01 -31.45 37.64
C GLU A 174 -3.16 -31.19 36.40
N GLY A 175 -3.62 -31.68 35.25
CA GLY A 175 -3.03 -31.29 33.97
C GLY A 175 -3.11 -29.77 33.83
N PRO A 176 -2.22 -29.16 33.03
CA PRO A 176 -2.19 -27.70 32.89
C PRO A 176 -3.56 -27.16 32.50
N THR A 177 -4.02 -26.14 33.22
CA THR A 177 -5.35 -25.55 33.05
C THR A 177 -5.36 -24.64 31.82
N GLU A 178 -6.54 -24.31 31.29
CA GLU A 178 -6.67 -23.33 30.20
C GLU A 178 -6.17 -21.94 30.63
N GLU A 179 -6.26 -21.64 31.93
CA GLU A 179 -5.73 -20.42 32.55
C GLU A 179 -4.21 -20.35 32.48
N ASP A 180 -3.49 -21.46 32.67
CA ASP A 180 -2.02 -21.50 32.55
C ASP A 180 -1.56 -21.09 31.14
N PHE A 181 -2.27 -21.52 30.09
CA PHE A 181 -1.96 -21.15 28.71
C PHE A 181 -2.33 -19.70 28.39
N MET A 182 -3.41 -19.17 28.97
CA MET A 182 -3.79 -17.76 28.83
C MET A 182 -2.76 -16.84 29.49
N LEU A 183 -2.27 -17.18 30.68
CA LEU A 183 -1.22 -16.43 31.37
C LEU A 183 0.08 -16.42 30.56
N LEU A 184 0.49 -17.57 30.01
CA LEU A 184 1.67 -17.65 29.13
C LEU A 184 1.49 -16.83 27.84
N GLU A 185 0.28 -16.76 27.30
CA GLU A 185 -0.02 -15.92 26.13
C GLU A 185 0.07 -14.43 26.45
N GLU A 186 -0.42 -14.02 27.63
CA GLU A 186 -0.30 -12.64 28.14
C GLU A 186 1.16 -12.26 28.36
N ASP A 187 1.95 -13.11 29.04
CA ASP A 187 3.38 -12.90 29.26
C ASP A 187 4.16 -12.77 27.95
N LEU A 188 3.86 -13.61 26.96
CA LEU A 188 4.48 -13.50 25.63
C LEU A 188 4.06 -12.21 24.92
N SER A 189 2.81 -11.76 25.10
CA SER A 189 2.31 -10.50 24.54
C SER A 189 3.01 -9.29 25.15
N ASP A 190 3.31 -9.32 26.45
CA ASP A 190 4.10 -8.30 27.14
C ASP A 190 5.55 -8.26 26.65
N ILE A 191 6.18 -9.41 26.42
CA ILE A 191 7.53 -9.46 25.85
C ILE A 191 7.53 -8.90 24.41
N ILE A 192 6.48 -9.17 23.64
CA ILE A 192 6.29 -8.58 22.30
C ILE A 192 6.21 -7.05 22.38
N ALA A 193 5.48 -6.50 23.36
CA ALA A 193 5.41 -5.06 23.59
C ALA A 193 6.78 -4.48 23.99
N ASP A 194 7.55 -5.14 24.85
CA ASP A 194 8.91 -4.70 25.21
C ASP A 194 9.86 -4.67 23.99
N VAL A 195 9.77 -5.66 23.10
CA VAL A 195 10.55 -5.69 21.85
C VAL A 195 10.16 -4.54 20.92
N HIS A 196 8.85 -4.28 20.77
CA HIS A 196 8.34 -3.16 20.00
C HIS A 196 8.87 -1.82 20.53
N ASP A 197 8.75 -1.60 21.83
CA ASP A 197 9.15 -0.38 22.51
C ASP A 197 10.66 -0.15 22.36
N LEU A 198 11.47 -1.20 22.55
CA LEU A 198 12.93 -1.14 22.37
C LEU A 198 13.31 -0.77 20.92
N ALA A 199 12.63 -1.35 19.93
CA ALA A 199 12.86 -1.01 18.53
C ALA A 199 12.55 0.49 18.27
N LYS A 200 11.40 0.98 18.75
CA LYS A 200 11.02 2.41 18.63
C LYS A 200 12.03 3.33 19.31
N PHE A 201 12.50 2.97 20.50
CA PHE A 201 13.54 3.69 21.22
C PHE A 201 14.83 3.81 20.39
N THR A 202 15.34 2.70 19.83
CA THR A 202 16.58 2.73 19.06
C THR A 202 16.47 3.61 17.80
N GLN A 203 15.35 3.54 17.10
CA GLN A 203 15.11 4.29 15.88
C GLN A 203 14.99 5.79 16.13
N LEU A 204 14.21 6.19 17.15
CA LEU A 204 14.05 7.60 17.53
C LEU A 204 15.39 8.22 17.94
N ASN A 205 16.17 7.52 18.76
CA ASN A 205 17.48 8.01 19.19
C ASN A 205 18.47 8.09 18.02
N TYR A 206 18.52 7.08 17.15
CA TYR A 206 19.38 7.11 15.96
C TYR A 206 19.07 8.32 15.06
N THR A 207 17.78 8.59 14.84
CA THR A 207 17.32 9.76 14.10
C THR A 207 17.70 11.07 14.82
N GLY A 208 17.54 11.12 16.14
CA GLY A 208 17.94 12.25 16.97
C GLY A 208 19.43 12.59 16.81
N PHE A 209 20.31 11.58 16.89
CA PHE A 209 21.76 11.76 16.63
C PHE A 209 22.03 12.25 15.21
N GLN A 210 21.41 11.67 14.18
CA GLN A 210 21.61 12.15 12.81
C GLN A 210 21.19 13.61 12.61
N LYS A 211 20.08 14.03 13.25
CA LYS A 211 19.57 15.40 13.15
C LYS A 211 20.46 16.40 13.87
N ILE A 212 20.91 16.09 15.09
CA ILE A 212 21.77 17.02 15.84
C ILE A 212 23.12 17.18 15.14
N ILE A 213 23.68 16.12 14.55
CA ILE A 213 24.91 16.18 13.77
C ILE A 213 24.71 16.99 12.48
N LYS A 214 23.59 16.78 11.75
CA LYS A 214 23.26 17.59 10.57
C LYS A 214 23.14 19.07 10.95
N LYS A 215 22.57 19.36 12.12
CA LYS A 215 22.41 20.72 12.63
C LYS A 215 23.74 21.36 13.01
N HIS A 216 24.59 20.62 13.71
CA HIS A 216 25.97 21.00 14.02
C HIS A 216 26.72 21.38 12.75
N ASP A 217 26.83 20.46 11.78
CA ASP A 217 27.57 20.68 10.53
C ASP A 217 27.04 21.89 9.73
N LYS A 218 25.74 22.18 9.81
CA LYS A 218 25.11 23.35 9.16
C LYS A 218 25.41 24.67 9.88
N GLN A 219 25.50 24.67 11.21
CA GLN A 219 25.68 25.88 12.01
C GLN A 219 27.14 26.24 12.23
N THR A 220 28.00 25.25 12.46
CA THR A 220 29.42 25.47 12.77
C THR A 220 30.30 25.48 11.52
N SER A 221 29.85 24.85 10.42
CA SER A 221 30.66 24.53 9.24
C SER A 221 31.81 23.54 9.47
N TRP A 222 31.92 22.98 10.68
CA TRP A 222 32.85 21.89 11.01
C TRP A 222 32.21 20.55 10.66
N HIS A 223 32.95 19.62 10.08
CA HIS A 223 32.42 18.35 9.59
C HIS A 223 32.54 17.23 10.63
N LEU A 224 31.51 17.07 11.47
CA LEU A 224 31.49 16.02 12.51
C LEU A 224 30.90 14.70 12.01
N LYS A 225 30.07 14.74 10.96
CA LYS A 225 29.37 13.57 10.40
C LYS A 225 30.25 12.34 10.12
N PRO A 226 31.42 12.41 9.46
CA PRO A 226 32.23 11.21 9.18
C PRO A 226 32.87 10.64 10.45
N VAL A 227 33.31 11.50 11.38
CA VAL A 227 33.95 11.08 12.65
C VAL A 227 32.93 10.37 13.54
N PHE A 228 31.74 10.96 13.69
CA PHE A 228 30.70 10.37 14.51
C PHE A 228 30.06 9.13 13.86
N ALA A 229 30.00 9.06 12.52
CA ALA A 229 29.60 7.83 11.85
C ALA A 229 30.53 6.64 12.15
N ALA A 230 31.84 6.88 12.28
CA ALA A 230 32.77 5.85 12.73
C ALA A 230 32.51 5.43 14.19
N ARG A 231 32.19 6.38 15.07
CA ARG A 231 31.85 6.13 16.48
C ARG A 231 30.55 5.34 16.64
N LEU A 232 29.49 5.71 15.90
CA LEU A 232 28.23 4.96 15.86
C LEU A 232 28.42 3.52 15.36
N ARG A 233 29.35 3.30 14.42
CA ARG A 233 29.70 1.93 13.98
C ARG A 233 30.48 1.15 15.04
N ALA A 234 31.29 1.82 15.85
CA ALA A 234 32.04 1.19 16.95
C ALA A 234 31.13 0.79 18.12
N LYS A 235 30.09 1.58 18.39
CA LYS A 235 29.04 1.30 19.40
C LYS A 235 27.65 1.17 18.74
N PRO A 236 27.38 0.09 17.99
CA PRO A 236 26.14 -0.03 17.23
C PRO A 236 24.98 -0.43 18.16
N PHE A 237 24.18 0.54 18.60
CA PHE A 237 22.90 0.26 19.28
C PHE A 237 21.73 0.04 18.31
N PHE A 238 21.91 0.34 17.02
CA PHE A 238 20.88 0.29 15.97
C PHE A 238 20.93 -0.99 15.12
N LYS A 239 21.93 -1.86 15.33
CA LYS A 239 22.13 -3.11 14.55
C LYS A 239 21.77 -4.36 15.37
N ASP A 240 20.77 -4.27 16.23
CA ASP A 240 20.35 -5.44 16.98
C ASP A 240 19.49 -6.37 16.12
N ASN A 241 19.73 -7.67 16.24
CA ASN A 241 19.03 -8.71 15.49
C ASN A 241 17.67 -9.02 16.13
N TYR A 242 16.73 -8.07 16.07
CA TYR A 242 15.36 -8.29 16.54
C TYR A 242 14.69 -9.49 15.86
N ASP A 243 15.06 -9.78 14.61
CA ASP A 243 14.57 -10.94 13.87
C ASP A 243 14.83 -12.27 14.59
N ALA A 244 15.95 -12.42 15.29
CA ALA A 244 16.24 -13.62 16.07
C ALA A 244 15.28 -13.76 17.27
N PHE A 245 14.90 -12.65 17.90
CA PHE A 245 13.90 -12.64 18.98
C PHE A 245 12.50 -12.96 18.43
N ILE A 246 12.12 -12.36 17.30
CA ILE A 246 10.84 -12.59 16.63
C ILE A 246 10.68 -14.07 16.26
N VAL A 247 11.72 -14.72 15.72
CA VAL A 247 11.67 -16.15 15.37
C VAL A 247 11.48 -17.03 16.61
N LYS A 248 12.16 -16.72 17.73
CA LYS A 248 12.02 -17.47 18.99
C LYS A 248 10.64 -17.26 19.61
N LEU A 249 10.21 -16.01 19.74
CA LEU A 249 8.88 -15.65 20.23
C LEU A 249 7.78 -16.31 19.40
N SER A 250 7.93 -16.31 18.07
CA SER A 250 6.98 -16.98 17.18
C SER A 250 6.87 -18.47 17.46
N ARG A 251 7.97 -19.16 17.80
CA ARG A 251 7.95 -20.58 18.13
C ARG A 251 7.25 -20.82 19.47
N LEU A 252 7.53 -20.00 20.48
CA LEU A 252 6.90 -20.10 21.79
C LEU A 252 5.40 -19.82 21.71
N TYR A 253 5.02 -18.77 21.00
CA TYR A 253 3.62 -18.40 20.81
C TYR A 253 2.86 -19.46 20.01
N ASP A 254 3.50 -20.11 19.02
CA ASP A 254 2.91 -21.26 18.33
C ASP A 254 2.69 -22.45 19.27
N LEU A 255 3.66 -22.78 20.11
CA LEU A 255 3.57 -23.87 21.08
C LEU A 255 2.46 -23.66 22.12
N VAL A 256 2.32 -22.43 22.64
CA VAL A 256 1.24 -22.05 23.56
C VAL A 256 -0.11 -22.19 22.87
N ARG A 257 -0.24 -21.65 21.64
CA ARG A 257 -1.49 -21.71 20.87
C ARG A 257 -1.91 -23.12 20.52
N THR A 258 -0.96 -23.99 20.17
CA THR A 258 -1.25 -25.40 19.83
C THR A 258 -1.32 -26.30 21.05
N ARG A 259 -1.09 -25.77 22.25
CA ARG A 259 -1.04 -26.50 23.52
C ARG A 259 -0.03 -27.67 23.47
N GLY A 260 1.09 -27.47 22.77
CA GLY A 260 2.10 -28.51 22.53
C GLY A 260 1.70 -29.60 21.52
N ASN A 261 0.47 -29.61 21.00
CA ASN A 261 0.09 -30.57 19.98
C ASN A 261 0.73 -30.21 18.64
N PRO A 262 1.23 -31.21 17.88
CA PRO A 262 1.63 -30.97 16.50
C PRO A 262 0.41 -30.50 15.72
N THR A 263 0.57 -29.40 15.00
CA THR A 263 -0.44 -28.82 14.11
C THR A 263 -0.93 -29.88 13.13
N LYS A 264 -2.07 -30.52 13.44
CA LYS A 264 -2.80 -31.34 12.48
C LYS A 264 -3.34 -30.37 11.44
N GLY A 265 -2.69 -30.32 10.29
CA GLY A 265 -3.24 -29.58 9.16
C GLY A 265 -4.62 -30.11 8.85
N ASP A 266 -5.59 -29.20 8.73
CA ASP A 266 -6.93 -29.56 8.32
C ASP A 266 -6.82 -30.32 7.00
N ALA A 267 -7.20 -31.59 7.02
CA ALA A 267 -7.25 -32.42 5.81
C ALA A 267 -8.18 -31.80 4.74
N ALA A 268 -9.09 -30.90 5.16
CA ALA A 268 -9.95 -30.09 4.29
C ALA A 268 -9.18 -29.01 3.49
N ALA A 269 -8.04 -28.51 3.98
CA ALA A 269 -7.23 -27.52 3.26
C ALA A 269 -6.25 -28.15 2.25
N GLY A 270 -5.96 -29.45 2.40
CA GLY A 270 -5.10 -30.23 1.50
C GLY A 270 -5.85 -31.11 0.49
N GLY A 271 -7.10 -31.47 0.79
CA GLY A 271 -7.99 -32.17 -0.14
C GLY A 271 -8.49 -31.21 -1.23
N GLY A 272 -8.69 -31.72 -2.44
CA GLY A 272 -9.16 -30.95 -3.60
C GLY A 272 -10.59 -30.41 -3.47
N GLN A 273 -10.87 -29.57 -2.47
CA GLN A 273 -12.06 -28.73 -2.44
C GLN A 273 -11.97 -27.75 -3.62
N GLN A 274 -12.86 -27.92 -4.59
CA GLN A 274 -12.75 -27.28 -5.91
C GLN A 274 -13.15 -25.79 -5.91
N ASN A 275 -13.78 -25.28 -4.84
CA ASN A 275 -14.43 -23.96 -4.83
C ASN A 275 -13.86 -23.00 -3.75
N PHE A 276 -12.59 -22.60 -3.90
CA PHE A 276 -12.03 -21.48 -3.13
C PHE A 276 -11.55 -20.37 -4.07
N VAL A 277 -11.69 -19.12 -3.62
CA VAL A 277 -11.17 -17.95 -4.34
C VAL A 277 -9.77 -17.67 -3.82
N ARG A 278 -8.79 -17.59 -4.74
CA ARG A 278 -7.42 -17.20 -4.40
C ARG A 278 -7.22 -15.74 -4.75
N GLN A 279 -6.93 -14.93 -3.75
CA GLN A 279 -6.55 -13.54 -3.95
C GLN A 279 -5.10 -13.34 -3.48
N THR A 280 -4.34 -12.54 -4.22
CA THR A 280 -2.99 -12.15 -3.83
C THR A 280 -2.82 -10.66 -4.04
N THR A 281 -2.69 -9.94 -2.94
CA THR A 281 -2.48 -8.49 -2.91
C THR A 281 -1.07 -8.18 -2.42
N LYS A 282 -0.55 -7.04 -2.86
CA LYS A 282 0.78 -6.56 -2.51
C LYS A 282 0.68 -5.14 -1.99
N TYR A 283 1.42 -4.87 -0.93
CA TYR A 283 1.45 -3.59 -0.27
C TYR A 283 2.90 -3.12 -0.09
N TRP A 284 3.10 -1.82 -0.11
CA TRP A 284 4.33 -1.19 0.36
C TRP A 284 4.19 -0.87 1.84
N VAL A 285 5.31 -1.03 2.56
CA VAL A 285 5.41 -0.79 3.99
C VAL A 285 6.60 0.11 4.22
N HIS A 286 6.40 1.23 4.91
CA HIS A 286 7.50 2.13 5.25
C HIS A 286 8.50 1.42 6.19
N PRO A 287 9.82 1.62 6.06
CA PRO A 287 10.81 0.98 6.93
C PRO A 287 10.53 1.13 8.42
N ASP A 288 10.01 2.30 8.81
CA ASP A 288 9.64 2.61 10.19
C ASP A 288 8.56 1.67 10.76
N ASN A 289 7.68 1.14 9.91
CA ASN A 289 6.54 0.32 10.31
C ASN A 289 6.84 -1.19 10.22
N ILE A 290 8.03 -1.60 9.76
CA ILE A 290 8.37 -3.01 9.52
C ILE A 290 8.28 -3.83 10.82
N THR A 291 8.87 -3.33 11.91
CA THR A 291 8.94 -4.06 13.17
C THR A 291 7.57 -4.20 13.81
N GLU A 292 6.80 -3.11 13.85
CA GLU A 292 5.41 -3.11 14.33
C GLU A 292 4.56 -4.10 13.53
N LEU A 293 4.65 -4.06 12.20
CA LEU A 293 3.92 -4.97 11.33
C LEU A 293 4.29 -6.44 11.56
N LYS A 294 5.58 -6.77 11.70
CA LYS A 294 6.03 -8.14 11.98
C LYS A 294 5.44 -8.67 13.29
N LEU A 295 5.41 -7.83 14.32
CA LEU A 295 4.91 -8.19 15.64
C LEU A 295 3.37 -8.33 15.66
N ILE A 296 2.63 -7.48 14.95
CA ILE A 296 1.17 -7.63 14.77
C ILE A 296 0.84 -8.95 14.07
N ILE A 297 1.54 -9.26 12.97
CA ILE A 297 1.30 -10.50 12.22
C ILE A 297 1.64 -11.73 13.07
N LEU A 298 2.69 -11.65 13.91
CA LEU A 298 3.15 -12.76 14.75
C LEU A 298 2.09 -13.23 15.75
N LYS A 299 1.22 -12.33 16.25
CA LYS A 299 0.09 -12.69 17.12
C LYS A 299 -0.88 -13.66 16.44
N HIS A 300 -1.01 -13.59 15.12
CA HIS A 300 -1.97 -14.41 14.37
C HIS A 300 -1.31 -15.57 13.60
N LEU A 301 -0.11 -15.37 13.07
CA LEU A 301 0.58 -16.30 12.18
C LEU A 301 2.04 -16.49 12.61
N PRO A 302 2.50 -17.72 12.84
CA PRO A 302 3.89 -17.97 13.17
C PRO A 302 4.79 -17.78 11.94
N VAL A 303 6.04 -17.42 12.19
CA VAL A 303 7.13 -17.37 11.21
C VAL A 303 7.45 -18.79 10.75
N LEU A 304 7.38 -19.01 9.44
CA LEU A 304 7.71 -20.27 8.81
C LEU A 304 9.23 -20.44 8.73
N VAL A 305 9.77 -21.36 9.54
CA VAL A 305 11.19 -21.75 9.51
C VAL A 305 11.37 -22.98 8.62
N PHE A 306 12.12 -22.87 7.53
CA PHE A 306 12.31 -23.97 6.57
C PHE A 306 13.08 -25.16 7.14
N ASN A 307 14.01 -24.93 8.06
CA ASN A 307 14.77 -25.97 8.74
C ASN A 307 14.75 -25.74 10.25
N ALA A 308 13.80 -26.35 10.95
CA ALA A 308 13.65 -26.22 12.40
C ALA A 308 14.83 -26.81 13.21
N SER A 309 15.69 -27.61 12.59
CA SER A 309 16.85 -28.23 13.26
C SER A 309 18.10 -27.35 13.31
N LYS A 310 18.15 -26.27 12.50
CA LYS A 310 19.27 -25.34 12.43
C LYS A 310 18.89 -24.05 13.18
N GLU A 311 19.83 -23.49 13.93
CA GLU A 311 19.66 -22.15 14.48
C GLU A 311 19.51 -21.10 13.36
N PHE A 312 18.73 -20.06 13.63
CA PHE A 312 18.47 -19.00 12.66
C PHE A 312 19.75 -18.22 12.35
N ASP A 313 20.18 -18.26 11.09
CA ASP A 313 21.19 -17.36 10.54
C ASP A 313 20.49 -16.32 9.64
N PRO A 314 20.75 -15.01 9.78
CA PRO A 314 20.22 -13.99 8.88
C PRO A 314 20.39 -14.33 7.39
N LYS A 315 21.47 -15.02 7.01
CA LYS A 315 21.73 -15.45 5.64
C LYS A 315 20.64 -16.36 5.09
N ASP A 316 19.97 -17.16 5.93
CA ASP A 316 18.94 -18.11 5.51
C ASP A 316 17.66 -17.41 5.00
N SER A 317 17.44 -16.15 5.41
CA SER A 317 16.32 -15.32 4.94
C SER A 317 16.55 -14.69 3.57
N ALA A 318 17.81 -14.67 3.10
CA ALA A 318 18.20 -14.00 1.86
C ALA A 318 17.68 -14.74 0.63
N ILE A 319 17.07 -13.99 -0.28
CA ILE A 319 16.60 -14.50 -1.58
C ILE A 319 17.17 -13.62 -2.68
N SER A 320 17.94 -14.23 -3.57
CA SER A 320 18.41 -13.58 -4.78
C SER A 320 17.75 -14.18 -6.01
N SER A 321 17.44 -13.36 -7.00
CA SER A 321 16.89 -13.81 -8.29
C SER A 321 17.46 -12.99 -9.43
N ILE A 322 18.05 -13.65 -10.42
CA ILE A 322 18.57 -13.03 -11.64
C ILE A 322 17.50 -13.15 -12.72
N TYR A 323 17.02 -12.03 -13.23
CA TYR A 323 16.06 -11.97 -14.33
C TYR A 323 16.79 -11.89 -15.67
N TYR A 324 16.23 -12.62 -16.63
CA TYR A 324 16.73 -12.70 -17.99
C TYR A 324 15.80 -11.91 -18.91
N ASP A 325 16.37 -11.19 -19.87
CA ASP A 325 15.65 -10.54 -20.96
C ASP A 325 16.56 -10.38 -22.18
N ASN A 326 15.99 -10.01 -23.30
CA ASN A 326 16.73 -9.56 -24.48
C ASN A 326 16.97 -8.05 -24.36
N THR A 327 18.23 -7.64 -24.45
CA THR A 327 18.64 -6.23 -24.26
C THR A 327 18.38 -5.32 -25.47
N GLU A 328 18.07 -5.88 -26.63
CA GLU A 328 17.69 -5.14 -27.83
C GLU A 328 16.18 -4.87 -27.83
N THR A 329 15.36 -5.85 -27.47
CA THR A 329 13.89 -5.79 -27.62
C THR A 329 13.12 -5.58 -26.32
N TRP A 330 13.69 -5.95 -25.16
CA TRP A 330 13.03 -5.90 -23.85
C TRP A 330 11.68 -6.62 -23.83
N GLU A 331 11.57 -7.71 -24.59
CA GLU A 331 10.30 -8.37 -24.86
C GLU A 331 9.66 -9.00 -23.62
N LEU A 332 10.47 -9.56 -22.70
CA LEU A 332 9.93 -10.15 -21.47
C LEU A 332 9.46 -9.04 -20.53
N TYR A 333 10.23 -7.95 -20.41
CA TYR A 333 9.80 -6.75 -19.69
C TYR A 333 8.47 -6.20 -20.21
N ILE A 334 8.39 -5.92 -21.51
CA ILE A 334 7.19 -5.33 -22.14
C ILE A 334 6.01 -6.28 -22.04
N GLY A 335 6.20 -7.57 -22.31
CA GLY A 335 5.14 -8.57 -22.22
C GLY A 335 4.59 -8.70 -20.79
N ARG A 336 5.47 -8.66 -19.78
CA ARG A 336 5.07 -8.71 -18.36
C ARG A 336 4.42 -7.42 -17.87
N LEU A 337 4.82 -6.25 -18.40
CA LEU A 337 4.22 -4.97 -18.08
C LEU A 337 2.82 -4.82 -18.69
N LYS A 338 2.69 -5.16 -19.98
CA LYS A 338 1.40 -5.18 -20.69
C LYS A 338 0.49 -6.33 -20.29
N LYS A 339 1.06 -7.32 -19.59
CA LYS A 339 0.39 -8.58 -19.24
C LYS A 339 -0.20 -9.25 -20.49
N THR A 340 0.59 -9.44 -21.53
CA THR A 340 0.10 -10.15 -22.72
C THR A 340 -0.16 -11.62 -22.39
N GLU A 341 -1.13 -12.23 -23.06
CA GLU A 341 -1.38 -13.68 -22.93
C GLU A 341 -0.10 -14.47 -23.24
N GLY A 342 0.25 -15.42 -22.38
CA GLY A 342 1.48 -16.20 -22.49
C GLY A 342 2.76 -15.45 -22.12
N ALA A 343 2.71 -14.23 -21.56
CA ALA A 343 3.91 -13.48 -21.20
C ALA A 343 4.77 -14.22 -20.16
N GLU A 344 5.99 -14.56 -20.56
CA GLU A 344 6.95 -15.29 -19.75
C GLU A 344 7.85 -14.35 -18.92
N ALA A 345 8.26 -14.79 -17.74
CA ALA A 345 9.36 -14.22 -16.98
C ALA A 345 10.26 -15.35 -16.52
N ILE A 346 11.50 -15.35 -17.00
CA ILE A 346 12.52 -16.36 -16.68
C ILE A 346 13.49 -15.77 -15.67
N ARG A 347 13.76 -16.53 -14.60
CA ARG A 347 14.71 -16.12 -13.57
C ARG A 347 15.41 -17.30 -12.92
N LEU A 348 16.66 -17.08 -12.54
CA LEU A 348 17.44 -18.04 -11.75
C LEU A 348 17.48 -17.56 -10.30
N ARG A 349 17.06 -18.41 -9.38
CA ARG A 349 16.89 -18.09 -7.95
C ARG A 349 17.70 -19.01 -7.08
N TRP A 350 18.32 -18.46 -6.05
CA TRP A 350 18.84 -19.25 -4.93
C TRP A 350 18.34 -18.68 -3.60
N TYR A 351 18.39 -19.52 -2.58
CA TYR A 351 18.02 -19.20 -1.21
C TYR A 351 19.26 -19.34 -0.33
N GLY A 352 19.43 -18.45 0.63
CA GLY A 352 20.57 -18.49 1.54
C GLY A 352 21.79 -17.70 1.03
N GLY A 353 22.95 -18.06 1.58
CA GLY A 353 24.24 -17.49 1.26
C GLY A 353 24.80 -17.88 -0.11
N MET A 354 26.08 -17.58 -0.30
CA MET A 354 26.84 -17.89 -1.53
C MET A 354 27.36 -19.33 -1.55
N ASP A 355 27.26 -20.04 -0.44
CA ASP A 355 27.57 -21.46 -0.22
C ASP A 355 26.52 -22.41 -0.82
N THR A 356 25.38 -21.89 -1.29
CA THR A 356 24.29 -22.67 -1.88
C THR A 356 24.64 -23.18 -3.28
N ASP A 357 24.78 -24.52 -3.43
CA ASP A 357 25.01 -25.20 -4.72
C ASP A 357 23.72 -25.35 -5.57
N THR A 358 22.53 -25.31 -4.94
CA THR A 358 21.27 -25.56 -5.65
C THR A 358 20.63 -24.27 -6.17
N ILE A 359 20.54 -24.14 -7.49
CA ILE A 359 19.91 -23.03 -8.18
C ILE A 359 18.57 -23.46 -8.77
N PHE A 360 17.53 -22.68 -8.54
CA PHE A 360 16.21 -22.89 -9.12
C PHE A 360 16.06 -22.09 -10.40
N VAL A 361 15.91 -22.78 -11.52
CA VAL A 361 15.54 -22.16 -12.80
C VAL A 361 14.02 -22.07 -12.83
N GLU A 362 13.49 -20.85 -12.71
CA GLU A 362 12.05 -20.59 -12.61
C GLU A 362 11.52 -19.89 -13.87
N ARG A 363 10.35 -20.33 -14.35
CA ARG A 363 9.56 -19.63 -15.36
C ARG A 363 8.18 -19.31 -14.80
N LYS A 364 7.76 -18.06 -15.00
CA LYS A 364 6.38 -17.62 -14.75
C LYS A 364 5.71 -17.30 -16.08
N THR A 365 4.60 -17.97 -16.37
CA THR A 365 3.81 -17.71 -17.57
C THR A 365 2.51 -17.03 -17.14
N HIS A 366 2.26 -15.84 -17.68
CA HIS A 366 0.98 -15.17 -17.48
C HIS A 366 -0.10 -15.83 -18.34
N ARG A 367 -1.23 -16.11 -17.71
CA ARG A 367 -2.49 -16.45 -18.37
C ARG A 367 -3.52 -15.40 -17.99
N GLU A 368 -4.25 -14.95 -18.98
CA GLU A 368 -5.35 -14.00 -18.83
C GLU A 368 -6.62 -14.67 -18.31
N ASP A 369 -7.40 -13.93 -17.52
CA ASP A 369 -8.56 -14.48 -16.83
C ASP A 369 -9.63 -15.01 -17.79
N TRP A 370 -9.77 -14.40 -18.99
CA TRP A 370 -10.72 -14.85 -20.02
C TRP A 370 -10.41 -16.24 -20.59
N THR A 371 -9.16 -16.70 -20.49
CA THR A 371 -8.78 -18.06 -20.92
C THR A 371 -9.31 -19.13 -19.96
N GLY A 372 -9.70 -18.74 -18.73
CA GLY A 372 -10.03 -19.67 -17.65
C GLY A 372 -8.82 -20.36 -17.03
N GLU A 373 -7.62 -20.21 -17.61
CA GLU A 373 -6.38 -20.77 -17.08
C GLU A 373 -5.73 -19.82 -16.07
N LYS A 374 -5.17 -20.39 -14.98
CA LYS A 374 -4.42 -19.61 -14.00
C LYS A 374 -2.98 -19.41 -14.46
N SER A 375 -2.42 -18.24 -14.17
CA SER A 375 -0.99 -17.97 -14.40
C SER A 375 -0.12 -19.02 -13.68
N VAL A 376 0.77 -19.68 -14.43
CA VAL A 376 1.55 -20.83 -13.93
C VAL A 376 2.95 -20.39 -13.53
N LYS A 377 3.43 -20.91 -12.39
CA LYS A 377 4.84 -20.84 -11.97
C LYS A 377 5.41 -22.25 -11.97
N ALA A 378 6.42 -22.49 -12.80
CA ALA A 378 7.11 -23.77 -12.88
C ALA A 378 8.61 -23.58 -12.58
N ARG A 379 9.25 -24.59 -12.01
CA ARG A 379 10.69 -24.55 -11.70
C ARG A 379 11.31 -25.93 -11.66
N PHE A 380 12.61 -26.00 -11.99
CA PHE A 380 13.45 -27.16 -11.72
C PHE A 380 14.75 -26.73 -11.03
N SER A 381 15.40 -27.67 -10.36
CA SER A 381 16.66 -27.46 -9.64
C SER A 381 17.85 -27.85 -10.50
N LEU A 382 18.90 -27.03 -10.52
CA LEU A 382 20.16 -27.28 -11.21
C LEU A 382 21.33 -26.92 -10.28
N LYS A 383 22.44 -27.67 -10.36
CA LYS A 383 23.66 -27.33 -9.61
C LYS A 383 24.34 -26.11 -10.21
N GLU A 384 24.89 -25.23 -9.38
CA GLU A 384 25.51 -23.97 -9.81
C GLU A 384 26.54 -24.19 -10.94
N LYS A 385 27.44 -25.17 -10.75
CA LYS A 385 28.49 -25.51 -11.73
C LYS A 385 27.96 -25.86 -13.13
N ASN A 386 26.72 -26.32 -13.22
CA ASN A 386 26.09 -26.75 -14.48
C ASN A 386 25.26 -25.64 -15.14
N VAL A 387 25.01 -24.52 -14.45
CA VAL A 387 24.11 -23.45 -14.92
C VAL A 387 24.61 -22.84 -16.23
N ASN A 388 25.88 -22.44 -16.29
CA ASN A 388 26.44 -21.80 -17.49
C ASN A 388 26.43 -22.75 -18.70
N ALA A 389 26.76 -24.03 -18.51
CA ALA A 389 26.75 -25.02 -19.57
C ALA A 389 25.32 -25.30 -20.08
N PHE A 390 24.35 -25.34 -19.18
CA PHE A 390 22.94 -25.47 -19.54
C PHE A 390 22.42 -24.29 -20.36
N LEU A 391 22.70 -23.05 -19.94
CA LEU A 391 22.22 -21.86 -20.63
C LEU A 391 22.84 -21.68 -22.03
N ARG A 392 24.06 -22.18 -22.26
CA ARG A 392 24.70 -22.18 -23.58
C ARG A 392 24.23 -23.31 -24.50
N GLY A 393 23.62 -24.35 -23.97
CA GLY A 393 23.25 -25.55 -24.73
C GLY A 393 24.32 -26.64 -24.77
N ASP A 394 25.47 -26.45 -24.10
CA ASP A 394 26.54 -27.46 -24.02
C ASP A 394 26.09 -28.70 -23.23
N LEU A 395 25.22 -28.48 -22.23
CA LEU A 395 24.64 -29.53 -21.39
C LEU A 395 23.21 -29.85 -21.86
N THR A 396 23.00 -31.09 -22.30
CA THR A 396 21.69 -31.56 -22.76
C THR A 396 20.73 -31.76 -21.60
N VAL A 397 19.43 -31.58 -21.86
CA VAL A 397 18.39 -31.72 -20.83
C VAL A 397 18.37 -33.14 -20.24
N GLU A 398 18.57 -34.15 -21.08
CA GLU A 398 18.59 -35.55 -20.67
C GLU A 398 19.67 -35.81 -19.61
N SER A 399 20.86 -35.22 -19.79
CA SER A 399 21.97 -35.35 -18.83
C SER A 399 21.70 -34.68 -17.48
N VAL A 400 20.89 -33.61 -17.46
CA VAL A 400 20.50 -32.91 -16.22
C VAL A 400 19.61 -33.79 -15.35
N PHE A 401 18.70 -34.54 -15.98
CA PHE A 401 17.70 -35.36 -15.27
C PHE A 401 18.08 -36.83 -15.12
N GLU A 402 19.18 -37.29 -15.74
CA GLU A 402 19.67 -38.67 -15.62
C GLU A 402 19.88 -39.12 -14.17
N LYS A 403 20.48 -38.25 -13.34
CA LYS A 403 20.64 -38.52 -11.90
C LYS A 403 19.29 -38.68 -11.19
N MET A 404 18.31 -37.83 -11.54
CA MET A 404 16.98 -37.86 -10.93
C MET A 404 16.21 -39.12 -11.33
N ARG A 405 16.36 -39.58 -12.58
CA ARG A 405 15.84 -40.87 -13.06
C ARG A 405 16.47 -42.05 -12.31
N ARG A 406 17.79 -42.04 -12.14
CA ARG A 406 18.51 -43.11 -11.41
C ARG A 406 18.16 -43.17 -9.93
N GLU A 407 17.88 -42.04 -9.28
CA GLU A 407 17.49 -42.00 -7.87
C GLU A 407 16.06 -42.49 -7.61
N GLY A 408 15.17 -42.53 -8.62
CA GLY A 408 13.83 -43.11 -8.52
C GLY A 408 12.86 -42.45 -7.53
N LYS A 409 13.17 -41.25 -7.03
CA LYS A 409 12.37 -40.54 -6.01
C LYS A 409 11.11 -39.85 -6.54
N LYS A 410 11.03 -39.61 -7.85
CA LYS A 410 9.91 -38.91 -8.50
C LYS A 410 9.28 -39.81 -9.56
N SER A 411 8.00 -39.58 -9.84
CA SER A 411 7.28 -40.31 -10.90
C SER A 411 7.86 -39.98 -12.28
N GLU A 412 7.78 -40.94 -13.22
CA GLU A 412 8.25 -40.74 -14.59
C GLU A 412 7.53 -39.58 -15.29
N LYS A 413 6.24 -39.38 -14.98
CA LYS A 413 5.45 -38.27 -15.50
C LYS A 413 5.96 -36.92 -15.01
N GLU A 414 6.26 -36.77 -13.72
CA GLU A 414 6.83 -35.53 -13.19
C GLU A 414 8.21 -35.23 -13.79
N ILE A 415 9.01 -36.27 -14.02
CA ILE A 415 10.32 -36.10 -14.67
C ILE A 415 10.14 -35.62 -16.12
N ALA A 416 9.19 -36.20 -16.87
CA ALA A 416 8.87 -35.76 -18.23
C ALA A 416 8.39 -34.30 -18.28
N ASP A 417 7.53 -33.89 -17.34
CA ASP A 417 7.06 -32.50 -17.24
C ASP A 417 8.22 -31.52 -16.92
N LEU A 418 9.15 -31.92 -16.05
CA LEU A 418 10.35 -31.13 -15.73
C LEU A 418 11.33 -31.05 -16.91
N GLU A 419 11.49 -32.15 -17.67
CA GLU A 419 12.30 -32.17 -18.88
C GLU A 419 11.72 -31.29 -19.97
N GLN A 420 10.39 -31.32 -20.17
CA GLN A 420 9.72 -30.42 -21.10
C GLN A 420 9.96 -28.96 -20.69
N LEU A 421 9.77 -28.62 -19.42
CA LEU A 421 10.05 -27.28 -18.90
C LEU A 421 11.50 -26.84 -19.16
N ALA A 422 12.46 -27.72 -18.91
CA ALA A 422 13.87 -27.43 -19.11
C ALA A 422 14.21 -27.23 -20.60
N ARG A 423 13.67 -28.07 -21.50
CA ARG A 423 13.81 -27.91 -22.96
C ARG A 423 13.23 -26.57 -23.43
N GLU A 424 12.04 -26.22 -22.97
CA GLU A 424 11.40 -24.95 -23.33
C GLU A 424 12.21 -23.75 -22.85
N ILE A 425 12.71 -23.76 -21.60
CA ILE A 425 13.53 -22.67 -21.07
C ILE A 425 14.85 -22.55 -21.83
N GLN A 426 15.56 -23.66 -22.06
CA GLN A 426 16.82 -23.66 -22.81
C GLN A 426 16.62 -23.14 -24.25
N TYR A 427 15.57 -23.62 -24.93
CA TYR A 427 15.18 -23.16 -26.26
C TYR A 427 14.90 -21.66 -26.28
N ARG A 428 14.13 -21.14 -25.30
CA ARG A 428 13.84 -19.70 -25.19
C ARG A 428 15.08 -18.86 -24.97
N VAL A 429 15.96 -19.27 -24.04
CA VAL A 429 17.20 -18.54 -23.74
C VAL A 429 18.08 -18.41 -24.98
N ILE A 430 18.24 -19.50 -25.75
CA ILE A 430 19.08 -19.51 -26.95
C ILE A 430 18.41 -18.75 -28.11
N THR A 431 17.17 -19.07 -28.45
CA THR A 431 16.50 -18.49 -29.63
C THR A 431 16.22 -17.01 -29.49
N ARG A 432 15.85 -16.54 -28.28
CA ARG A 432 15.57 -15.13 -27.99
C ARG A 432 16.79 -14.37 -27.49
N ARG A 433 17.97 -15.02 -27.42
CA ARG A 433 19.25 -14.44 -26.96
C ARG A 433 19.12 -13.76 -25.60
N LEU A 434 18.51 -14.45 -24.65
CA LEU A 434 18.28 -13.90 -23.32
C LEU A 434 19.59 -13.86 -22.52
N VAL A 435 19.85 -12.73 -21.88
CA VAL A 435 21.04 -12.51 -21.02
C VAL A 435 20.59 -12.11 -19.62
N PRO A 436 21.43 -12.25 -18.59
CA PRO A 436 21.12 -11.70 -17.28
C PRO A 436 21.08 -10.16 -17.36
N VAL A 437 20.02 -9.56 -16.81
CA VAL A 437 19.75 -8.12 -16.93
C VAL A 437 19.62 -7.46 -15.57
N THR A 438 18.69 -7.96 -14.75
CA THR A 438 18.35 -7.35 -13.46
C THR A 438 18.39 -8.42 -12.37
N ARG A 439 19.17 -8.19 -11.32
CA ARG A 439 19.12 -8.98 -10.09
C ARG A 439 18.18 -8.31 -9.11
N SER A 440 17.32 -9.10 -8.46
CA SER A 440 16.57 -8.68 -7.27
C SER A 440 17.10 -9.43 -6.05
N PHE A 441 17.48 -8.70 -5.01
CA PHE A 441 17.86 -9.18 -3.69
C PHE A 441 16.86 -8.68 -2.66
N TYR A 442 16.50 -9.50 -1.68
CA TYR A 442 15.69 -9.12 -0.53
C TYR A 442 15.77 -10.22 0.54
N ASN A 443 15.49 -9.86 1.79
CA ASN A 443 15.28 -10.83 2.86
C ASN A 443 13.78 -11.09 3.01
N ARG A 444 13.38 -12.35 3.21
CA ARG A 444 11.96 -12.73 3.32
C ARG A 444 11.67 -13.34 4.68
N THR A 445 10.69 -12.77 5.36
CA THR A 445 10.00 -13.42 6.48
C THR A 445 8.64 -13.91 5.98
N ALA A 446 8.37 -15.22 6.10
CA ALA A 446 7.09 -15.81 5.73
C ALA A 446 6.31 -16.16 7.00
N PHE A 447 5.03 -15.82 7.04
CA PHE A 447 4.12 -16.10 8.15
C PHE A 447 3.00 -17.01 7.65
N GLN A 448 2.89 -18.18 8.25
CA GLN A 448 1.90 -19.17 7.87
C GLN A 448 1.67 -20.16 9.01
N LEU A 449 0.40 -20.42 9.33
CA LEU A 449 0.01 -21.54 10.18
C LEU A 449 0.23 -22.86 9.42
N PRO A 450 0.95 -23.84 10.00
CA PRO A 450 1.12 -25.15 9.38
C PRO A 450 -0.24 -25.82 9.17
N GLY A 451 -0.50 -26.22 7.92
CA GLY A 451 -1.74 -26.90 7.57
C GLY A 451 -2.97 -26.01 7.33
N ASP A 452 -2.87 -24.70 7.59
CA ASP A 452 -3.86 -23.71 7.16
C ASP A 452 -3.37 -22.98 5.90
N ALA A 453 -4.26 -22.85 4.91
CA ALA A 453 -4.01 -22.14 3.67
C ALA A 453 -4.83 -20.86 3.52
N ARG A 454 -5.75 -20.57 4.46
CA ARG A 454 -6.68 -19.43 4.40
C ARG A 454 -5.93 -18.10 4.28
N VAL A 455 -4.87 -17.93 5.07
CA VAL A 455 -4.03 -16.73 5.07
C VAL A 455 -2.56 -17.13 5.04
N ARG A 456 -1.81 -16.57 4.10
CA ARG A 456 -0.34 -16.65 4.08
C ARG A 456 0.22 -15.29 3.79
N ILE A 457 1.13 -14.83 4.64
CA ILE A 457 1.75 -13.52 4.51
C ILE A 457 3.24 -13.71 4.26
N SER A 458 3.82 -12.88 3.40
CA SER A 458 5.27 -12.73 3.33
C SER A 458 5.66 -11.27 3.29
N LEU A 459 6.66 -10.90 4.08
CA LEU A 459 7.25 -9.57 4.12
C LEU A 459 8.66 -9.64 3.53
N ASP A 460 8.89 -8.86 2.47
CA ASP A 460 10.19 -8.72 1.82
C ASP A 460 10.84 -7.40 2.24
N THR A 461 11.97 -7.47 2.94
CA THR A 461 12.75 -6.33 3.44
C THR A 461 14.08 -6.20 2.69
N GLU A 462 14.77 -5.05 2.83
CA GLU A 462 16.04 -4.73 2.16
C GLU A 462 16.01 -4.95 0.63
N LEU A 463 14.86 -4.65 0.01
CA LEU A 463 14.66 -4.89 -1.41
C LEU A 463 15.63 -4.04 -2.24
N THR A 464 16.51 -4.72 -2.97
CA THR A 464 17.54 -4.08 -3.78
C THR A 464 17.53 -4.67 -5.18
N MET A 465 17.60 -3.81 -6.19
CA MET A 465 17.74 -4.20 -7.58
C MET A 465 19.13 -3.80 -8.07
N THR A 466 19.82 -4.71 -8.77
CA THR A 466 21.16 -4.45 -9.29
C THR A 466 21.28 -4.83 -10.75
N ARG A 467 22.15 -4.14 -11.47
CA ARG A 467 22.45 -4.43 -12.87
C ARG A 467 23.34 -5.67 -13.01
N GLU A 468 22.98 -6.53 -13.95
CA GLU A 468 23.72 -7.73 -14.35
C GLU A 468 24.14 -7.71 -15.82
N ASP A 469 23.61 -6.76 -16.60
CA ASP A 469 23.87 -6.60 -18.02
C ASP A 469 25.29 -6.08 -18.30
N ASN A 470 25.68 -6.14 -19.58
CA ASN A 470 26.97 -5.64 -20.05
C ASN A 470 26.82 -4.51 -21.11
N LEU A 471 25.73 -3.74 -21.08
CA LEU A 471 25.38 -2.82 -22.18
C LEU A 471 26.26 -1.57 -22.27
N ASP A 472 26.83 -1.13 -21.16
CA ASP A 472 27.62 0.11 -21.09
C ASP A 472 29.13 -0.15 -21.27
N GLY A 473 29.50 -1.29 -21.86
CA GLY A 473 30.89 -1.72 -22.04
C GLY A 473 31.56 -2.26 -20.77
N ARG A 474 30.93 -2.14 -19.60
CA ARG A 474 31.42 -2.77 -18.35
C ARG A 474 31.00 -4.23 -18.29
N GLN A 475 31.94 -5.12 -18.01
CA GLN A 475 31.65 -6.54 -17.79
C GLN A 475 31.21 -6.76 -16.33
N ARG A 476 29.91 -6.97 -16.12
CA ARG A 476 29.33 -7.30 -14.80
C ARG A 476 29.27 -8.81 -14.63
N ALA A 477 28.22 -9.45 -15.16
CA ALA A 477 28.14 -10.91 -15.21
C ALA A 477 29.10 -11.52 -16.25
N GLY A 478 29.51 -10.73 -17.25
CA GLY A 478 30.40 -11.21 -18.31
C GLY A 478 29.80 -12.41 -19.06
N LYS A 479 30.50 -13.57 -19.00
CA LYS A 479 30.03 -14.85 -19.56
C LYS A 479 29.36 -15.76 -18.52
N ASN A 480 29.23 -15.30 -17.29
CA ASN A 480 28.62 -16.04 -16.18
C ASN A 480 27.12 -15.69 -16.08
N TRP A 481 26.34 -16.54 -15.41
CA TRP A 481 24.91 -16.36 -15.21
C TRP A 481 24.56 -15.29 -14.13
N ARG A 482 25.57 -14.86 -13.36
CA ARG A 482 25.52 -13.78 -12.34
C ARG A 482 26.87 -13.08 -12.23
N ARG A 483 26.89 -11.83 -11.75
CA ARG A 483 28.12 -11.17 -11.28
C ARG A 483 28.67 -11.81 -10.01
N MET A 484 29.99 -11.69 -9.81
CA MET A 484 30.75 -12.37 -8.74
C MET A 484 31.37 -11.42 -7.72
N ASP A 485 31.25 -10.11 -7.94
CA ASP A 485 31.74 -9.03 -7.08
C ASP A 485 30.81 -8.71 -5.90
N ILE A 486 29.57 -9.21 -5.93
CA ILE A 486 28.60 -9.11 -4.85
C ILE A 486 28.01 -10.47 -4.46
N GLY A 487 27.84 -10.68 -3.16
CA GLY A 487 27.21 -11.85 -2.58
C GLY A 487 25.81 -11.53 -2.10
N ILE A 488 25.60 -11.65 -0.79
CA ILE A 488 24.35 -11.30 -0.08
C ILE A 488 24.58 -10.14 0.91
N ASP A 489 25.66 -9.41 0.71
CA ASP A 489 26.19 -8.34 1.54
C ASP A 489 25.49 -7.00 1.27
N TYR A 490 24.21 -6.95 1.62
CA TYR A 490 23.45 -5.69 1.68
C TYR A 490 24.17 -4.66 2.57
N PRO A 491 24.27 -3.37 2.18
CA PRO A 491 23.59 -2.68 1.08
C PRO A 491 24.41 -2.55 -0.23
N PHE A 492 25.37 -3.46 -0.46
CA PHE A 492 26.23 -3.49 -1.64
C PHE A 492 26.98 -2.18 -1.90
N SER A 493 27.61 -1.62 -0.87
CA SER A 493 28.30 -0.32 -0.93
C SER A 493 29.50 -0.30 -1.88
N GLN A 494 30.01 -1.45 -2.29
CA GLN A 494 31.08 -1.58 -3.29
C GLN A 494 30.61 -1.28 -4.73
N LEU A 495 29.30 -1.28 -4.97
CA LEU A 495 28.75 -1.02 -6.30
C LEU A 495 28.66 0.47 -6.59
N PRO A 496 28.86 0.88 -7.85
CA PRO A 496 28.60 2.25 -8.24
C PRO A 496 27.10 2.55 -8.11
N PRO A 497 26.70 3.80 -7.73
CA PRO A 497 25.30 4.16 -7.52
C PRO A 497 24.39 3.90 -8.74
N GLU A 498 24.92 3.99 -9.95
CA GLU A 498 24.20 3.71 -11.21
C GLU A 498 23.84 2.23 -11.43
N ASP A 499 24.48 1.31 -10.71
CA ASP A 499 24.27 -0.13 -10.83
C ASP A 499 23.33 -0.68 -9.75
N VAL A 500 22.94 0.12 -8.77
CA VAL A 500 22.19 -0.32 -7.59
C VAL A 500 21.03 0.62 -7.29
N GLU A 501 19.82 0.05 -7.30
CA GLU A 501 18.62 0.71 -6.85
C GLU A 501 18.18 0.11 -5.52
N ARG A 502 18.20 0.92 -4.47
CA ARG A 502 17.78 0.52 -3.11
C ARG A 502 16.34 0.97 -2.94
N PHE A 503 15.43 0.00 -2.97
CA PHE A 503 14.01 0.30 -2.90
C PHE A 503 13.67 0.85 -1.50
N PRO A 504 13.00 2.00 -1.39
CA PRO A 504 12.81 2.70 -0.12
C PRO A 504 11.84 2.00 0.85
N TYR A 505 11.01 1.09 0.35
CA TYR A 505 9.96 0.44 1.14
C TYR A 505 10.16 -1.08 1.25
N ALA A 506 9.52 -1.71 2.23
CA ALA A 506 9.35 -3.16 2.24
C ALA A 506 8.09 -3.56 1.44
N VAL A 507 8.03 -4.81 0.99
CA VAL A 507 6.90 -5.34 0.22
C VAL A 507 6.20 -6.45 0.99
N LEU A 508 4.97 -6.17 1.43
CA LEU A 508 4.08 -7.15 2.04
C LEU A 508 3.25 -7.84 0.95
N GLU A 509 3.21 -9.16 0.94
CA GLU A 509 2.37 -9.97 0.05
C GLU A 509 1.42 -10.80 0.91
N VAL A 510 0.11 -10.53 0.78
CA VAL A 510 -0.96 -11.26 1.48
C VAL A 510 -1.64 -12.19 0.48
N LYS A 511 -1.70 -13.48 0.80
CA LYS A 511 -2.35 -14.52 0.00
C LYS A 511 -3.53 -15.06 0.78
N LEU A 512 -4.70 -14.87 0.22
CA LEU A 512 -5.95 -15.34 0.78
C LEU A 512 -6.47 -16.52 -0.05
N GLN A 513 -6.95 -17.53 0.66
CA GLN A 513 -7.67 -18.66 0.10
C GLN A 513 -8.99 -18.79 0.87
N THR A 514 -10.00 -18.03 0.48
CA THR A 514 -11.31 -18.03 1.13
C THR A 514 -12.25 -19.01 0.43
N GLN A 515 -13.08 -19.70 1.21
CA GLN A 515 -14.18 -20.49 0.67
C GLN A 515 -15.26 -19.55 0.13
N MET A 516 -15.98 -19.96 -0.91
CA MET A 516 -17.08 -19.16 -1.48
C MET A 516 -18.11 -18.83 -0.39
N GLY A 517 -18.39 -17.53 -0.18
CA GLY A 517 -19.34 -17.04 0.84
C GLY A 517 -18.72 -16.80 2.22
N GLN A 518 -17.42 -17.04 2.42
CA GLN A 518 -16.73 -16.72 3.67
C GLN A 518 -15.81 -15.52 3.49
N GLU A 519 -15.90 -14.57 4.42
CA GLU A 519 -15.02 -13.41 4.47
C GLU A 519 -13.62 -13.74 5.00
N PRO A 520 -12.59 -12.98 4.59
CA PRO A 520 -11.28 -13.07 5.22
C PRO A 520 -11.33 -12.65 6.69
N PRO A 521 -10.40 -13.14 7.54
CA PRO A 521 -10.36 -12.78 8.96
C PRO A 521 -10.35 -11.26 9.19
N ALA A 522 -11.09 -10.79 10.20
CA ALA A 522 -11.27 -9.36 10.49
C ALA A 522 -9.94 -8.60 10.63
N TRP A 523 -8.97 -9.18 11.35
CA TRP A 523 -7.64 -8.58 11.54
C TRP A 523 -6.87 -8.35 10.23
N ILE A 524 -7.12 -9.15 9.17
CA ILE A 524 -6.54 -8.92 7.85
C ILE A 524 -7.20 -7.71 7.21
N ARG A 525 -8.53 -7.60 7.29
CA ARG A 525 -9.26 -6.46 6.73
C ARG A 525 -8.77 -5.16 7.37
N GLU A 526 -8.66 -5.15 8.70
CA GLU A 526 -8.13 -4.04 9.49
C GLU A 526 -6.66 -3.73 9.15
N LEU A 527 -5.82 -4.76 9.03
CA LEU A 527 -4.42 -4.58 8.62
C LEU A 527 -4.33 -3.93 7.23
N THR A 528 -5.15 -4.37 6.27
CA THR A 528 -5.12 -3.85 4.90
C THR A 528 -5.68 -2.44 4.76
N SER A 529 -6.56 -2.00 5.67
CA SER A 529 -7.09 -0.63 5.73
C SER A 529 -6.26 0.29 6.62
N SER A 530 -5.33 -0.26 7.40
CA SER A 530 -4.51 0.50 8.35
C SER A 530 -3.52 1.48 7.68
N HIS A 531 -3.00 2.39 8.50
CA HIS A 531 -1.96 3.35 8.12
C HIS A 531 -0.58 2.70 7.87
N LEU A 532 -0.40 1.43 8.24
CA LEU A 532 0.88 0.71 8.15
C LEU A 532 1.23 0.32 6.71
N VAL A 533 0.22 0.22 5.83
CA VAL A 533 0.37 -0.35 4.49
C VAL A 533 -0.22 0.55 3.39
N GLU A 534 0.40 0.51 2.22
CA GLU A 534 -0.11 1.14 1.01
C GLU A 534 -0.33 0.09 -0.09
N ALA A 535 -1.55 0.00 -0.61
CA ALA A 535 -1.91 -0.98 -1.63
C ALA A 535 -1.26 -0.64 -2.98
N VAL A 536 -0.37 -1.52 -3.46
CA VAL A 536 0.25 -1.40 -4.79
C VAL A 536 0.02 -2.69 -5.57
N PRO A 537 -1.15 -2.80 -6.24
CA PRO A 537 -1.56 -4.04 -6.85
C PRO A 537 -0.60 -4.48 -7.95
N LYS A 538 -0.32 -5.78 -7.99
CA LYS A 538 0.50 -6.44 -9.02
C LYS A 538 1.94 -5.88 -9.15
N PHE A 539 2.46 -5.18 -8.13
CA PHE A 539 3.86 -4.73 -8.08
C PHE A 539 4.84 -5.85 -8.45
N SER A 540 5.82 -5.54 -9.30
CA SER A 540 6.82 -6.51 -9.78
C SER A 540 8.23 -5.98 -9.61
N LYS A 541 9.04 -6.70 -8.83
CA LYS A 541 10.47 -6.42 -8.62
C LYS A 541 11.25 -6.35 -9.93
N PHE A 542 10.91 -7.21 -10.90
CA PHE A 542 11.54 -7.22 -12.23
C PHE A 542 11.20 -5.98 -13.04
N ILE A 543 9.91 -5.59 -13.06
CA ILE A 543 9.46 -4.42 -13.83
C ILE A 543 10.03 -3.15 -13.21
N HIS A 544 9.96 -3.01 -11.89
CA HIS A 544 10.52 -1.85 -11.21
C HIS A 544 12.03 -1.75 -11.42
N GLY A 545 12.80 -2.80 -11.11
CA GLY A 545 14.26 -2.77 -11.28
C GLY A 545 14.70 -2.49 -12.71
N THR A 546 14.02 -3.06 -13.70
CA THR A 546 14.37 -2.83 -15.10
C THR A 546 13.99 -1.42 -15.55
N ALA A 547 12.85 -0.88 -15.10
CA ALA A 547 12.44 0.49 -15.41
C ALA A 547 13.38 1.55 -14.80
N THR A 548 13.84 1.32 -13.56
CA THR A 548 14.70 2.26 -12.84
C THR A 548 16.15 2.21 -13.32
N LEU A 549 16.71 1.01 -13.51
CA LEU A 549 18.13 0.84 -13.85
C LEU A 549 18.45 1.09 -15.34
N PHE A 550 17.44 1.11 -16.22
CA PHE A 550 17.62 1.33 -17.66
C PHE A 550 16.76 2.49 -18.19
N PRO A 551 16.94 3.71 -17.66
CA PRO A 551 16.07 4.84 -17.97
C PRO A 551 16.12 5.27 -19.45
N ASP A 552 17.23 5.09 -20.14
CA ASP A 552 17.41 5.50 -21.55
C ASP A 552 16.77 4.53 -22.55
N ARG A 553 16.62 3.26 -22.15
CA ARG A 553 16.12 2.17 -23.02
C ARG A 553 14.65 1.89 -22.78
N ILE A 554 14.19 2.03 -21.54
CA ILE A 554 12.81 1.77 -21.16
C ILE A 554 11.97 3.04 -21.29
N LYS A 555 11.10 3.05 -22.30
CA LYS A 555 10.15 4.15 -22.56
C LYS A 555 8.78 3.94 -21.91
N LEU A 556 8.39 2.69 -21.66
CA LEU A 556 7.10 2.34 -21.06
C LEU A 556 7.30 2.01 -19.59
N LEU A 557 6.77 2.84 -18.70
CA LEU A 557 6.93 2.75 -17.25
C LEU A 557 5.68 2.15 -16.59
N PRO A 558 5.81 1.51 -15.41
CA PRO A 558 4.66 1.08 -14.62
C PRO A 558 3.94 2.26 -13.94
N PHE A 559 2.65 2.06 -13.62
CA PHE A 559 1.80 3.09 -13.00
C PHE A 559 2.28 3.61 -11.63
N TRP A 560 3.00 2.80 -10.86
CA TRP A 560 3.51 3.19 -9.53
C TRP A 560 4.80 4.00 -9.60
N MET A 561 5.43 4.14 -10.77
CA MET A 561 6.72 4.84 -10.90
C MET A 561 6.65 6.32 -10.45
N PRO A 562 5.60 7.09 -10.75
CA PRO A 562 5.50 8.47 -10.28
C PRO A 562 5.25 8.62 -8.77
N GLN A 563 4.75 7.56 -8.12
CA GLN A 563 4.49 7.55 -6.69
C GLN A 563 5.78 7.35 -5.87
N MET A 564 6.90 7.03 -6.53
CA MET A 564 8.18 6.74 -5.86
C MET A 564 8.74 7.92 -5.06
N ASP A 565 8.43 9.16 -5.45
CA ASP A 565 8.89 10.38 -4.76
C ASP A 565 7.90 10.86 -3.68
N THR A 566 6.75 10.19 -3.53
CA THR A 566 5.72 10.55 -2.55
C THR A 566 5.91 9.74 -1.27
N ASP A 567 5.87 10.40 -0.11
CA ASP A 567 5.87 9.69 1.17
C ASP A 567 4.55 8.94 1.38
N ILE A 568 4.65 7.64 1.67
CA ILE A 568 3.53 6.71 1.84
C ILE A 568 2.98 6.69 3.27
N ARG A 569 3.62 7.42 4.20
CA ARG A 569 3.18 7.47 5.60
C ARG A 569 1.83 8.16 5.72
N LYS A 570 0.87 7.46 6.30
CA LYS A 570 -0.50 7.95 6.53
C LYS A 570 -0.69 8.31 8.00
N PRO A 571 -1.52 9.32 8.33
CA PRO A 571 -1.93 9.55 9.70
C PRO A 571 -2.72 8.34 10.21
N ILE A 572 -2.60 8.05 11.51
CA ILE A 572 -3.31 6.93 12.16
C ILE A 572 -4.81 7.24 12.12
N SER A 573 -5.58 6.47 11.35
CA SER A 573 -7.03 6.63 11.24
C SER A 573 -7.85 5.69 12.14
N HIS A 574 -7.24 4.59 12.63
CA HIS A 574 -7.89 3.55 13.43
C HIS A 574 -6.95 3.04 14.54
N ARG A 575 -7.51 2.68 15.72
CA ARG A 575 -6.82 1.99 16.83
C ARG A 575 -6.44 0.56 16.44
N PHE A 576 -5.43 0.42 15.59
CA PHE A 576 -4.90 -0.88 15.19
C PHE A 576 -3.38 -0.86 15.43
N GLY A 577 -2.92 -1.62 16.44
CA GLY A 577 -1.53 -1.60 16.92
C GLY A 577 -1.28 -2.54 18.11
N ILE A 578 -0.08 -2.49 18.67
CA ILE A 578 0.30 -3.26 19.87
C ILE A 578 0.00 -2.40 21.11
N GLU A 579 -1.06 -2.75 21.85
CA GLU A 579 -1.43 -2.10 23.11
C GLU A 579 -0.91 -2.90 24.32
N ARG A 580 -0.46 -2.19 25.37
CA ARG A 580 -0.15 -2.78 26.68
C ARG A 580 -1.45 -2.90 27.50
N PRO A 581 -1.73 -4.04 28.16
CA PRO A 581 -2.78 -4.09 29.17
C PRO A 581 -2.44 -3.11 30.31
N GLY A 582 -3.33 -2.15 30.60
CA GLY A 582 -3.26 -1.31 31.82
C GLY A 582 -2.43 -0.01 31.75
N GLN A 583 -1.69 0.27 30.68
CA GLN A 583 -1.12 1.61 30.43
C GLN A 583 -1.66 2.16 29.11
N SER A 584 -2.46 3.22 29.19
CA SER A 584 -2.90 4.02 28.04
C SER A 584 -1.72 4.75 27.39
N GLN A 585 -0.91 4.01 26.61
CA GLN A 585 0.12 4.57 25.74
C GLN A 585 -0.45 4.76 24.33
N ASP A 586 -1.36 5.72 24.17
CA ASP A 586 -1.71 6.27 22.86
C ASP A 586 -0.51 7.09 22.34
N VAL A 587 0.36 6.47 21.53
CA VAL A 587 1.59 7.14 21.04
C VAL A 587 1.77 6.98 19.52
N SER A 588 1.38 8.06 18.83
CA SER A 588 1.62 8.39 17.41
C SER A 588 3.00 7.98 16.86
N THR A 589 2.99 7.45 15.63
CA THR A 589 4.17 7.16 14.79
C THR A 589 4.31 8.11 13.59
N SER A 590 3.45 9.13 13.44
CA SER A 590 3.54 10.10 12.34
C SER A 590 4.25 11.40 12.77
N GLY A 591 5.57 11.41 12.65
CA GLY A 591 6.39 12.61 12.80
C GLY A 591 6.79 13.17 11.43
N ASN A 592 5.96 14.04 10.85
CA ASN A 592 6.41 14.98 9.81
C ASN A 592 7.48 15.87 10.44
N LEU A 593 8.73 15.69 10.02
CA LEU A 593 9.86 16.53 10.43
C LEU A 593 10.53 17.18 9.21
N ASP A 594 9.75 17.46 8.18
CA ASP A 594 10.14 18.33 7.08
C ASP A 594 9.12 19.47 7.00
N ASP A 595 9.34 20.50 7.81
CA ASP A 595 8.91 21.87 7.49
C ASP A 595 9.80 22.85 8.27
N ASP A 596 10.90 23.27 7.63
CA ASP A 596 11.70 24.42 8.05
C ASP A 596 11.17 25.63 7.27
N SER A 597 10.23 26.38 7.84
CA SER A 597 9.99 27.77 7.46
C SER A 597 10.68 28.68 8.49
N GLU A 598 11.67 29.42 7.99
CA GLU A 598 12.33 30.55 8.63
C GLU A 598 11.27 31.59 9.03
N ASP A 599 11.26 32.05 10.29
CA ASP A 599 11.22 33.49 10.64
C ASP A 599 11.07 33.75 12.17
N GLU A 600 12.01 34.57 12.64
CA GLU A 600 12.04 35.53 13.74
C GLU A 600 11.64 35.27 15.22
N ASP A 601 12.46 35.89 16.09
CA ASP A 601 12.37 35.96 17.55
C ASP A 601 11.80 37.33 17.96
N GLY A 602 11.05 37.38 19.07
CA GLY A 602 10.88 38.57 19.92
C GLY A 602 9.76 38.37 20.95
N ILE A 603 9.80 38.83 22.20
CA ILE A 603 10.70 39.66 23.00
C ILE A 603 10.30 39.50 24.49
N LEU A 604 11.32 39.50 25.37
CA LEU A 604 11.48 39.99 26.75
C LEU A 604 10.50 39.71 27.93
N ALA A 605 11.06 38.97 28.90
CA ALA A 605 11.25 39.24 30.34
C ALA A 605 10.36 40.26 31.10
N GLY A 606 9.92 39.83 32.29
CA GLY A 606 9.51 40.65 33.44
C GLY A 606 9.52 39.82 34.73
N GLU A 607 10.49 40.12 35.60
CA GLU A 607 10.55 40.13 37.08
C GLU A 607 9.67 39.14 37.87
N ASP A 608 10.21 38.17 38.60
CA ASP A 608 10.85 38.18 39.94
C ASP A 608 9.87 38.06 41.14
N GLU A 609 10.36 37.35 42.15
CA GLU A 609 9.93 37.19 43.55
C GLU A 609 8.80 36.20 43.93
N GLY A 610 9.26 35.02 44.36
CA GLY A 610 9.25 34.66 45.79
C GLY A 610 7.92 34.36 46.48
N LYS A 611 7.70 33.08 46.82
CA LYS A 611 7.41 32.64 48.21
C LYS A 611 7.42 31.12 48.36
N ARG A 612 8.32 30.65 49.21
CA ARG A 612 8.21 29.39 49.97
C ARG A 612 6.94 29.43 50.82
N TYR A 613 6.24 28.30 50.95
CA TYR A 613 5.66 27.91 52.23
C TYR A 613 5.81 26.41 52.47
N ASN A 614 6.22 26.10 53.69
CA ASN A 614 6.44 24.79 54.28
C ASN A 614 5.10 24.25 54.83
N PRO A 615 4.94 22.94 55.03
CA PRO A 615 3.74 22.31 55.58
C PRO A 615 3.79 22.29 57.12
N ALA A 616 2.64 22.41 57.78
CA ALA A 616 2.27 21.72 59.03
C ALA A 616 1.04 22.36 59.74
N ASP A 617 0.20 21.45 60.26
CA ASP A 617 -0.70 21.51 61.43
C ASP A 617 -2.04 22.28 61.35
N ASP A 618 -3.18 21.57 61.45
CA ASP A 618 -3.80 21.23 62.74
C ASP A 618 -5.00 20.26 62.57
N ASP A 619 -5.19 19.44 63.61
CA ASP A 619 -6.07 18.28 63.80
C ASP A 619 -7.54 18.60 64.22
N ASP A 620 -8.33 17.51 64.26
CA ASP A 620 -9.43 17.14 65.19
C ASP A 620 -10.91 17.13 64.73
N ASP A 621 -11.41 15.88 64.68
CA ASP A 621 -12.64 15.28 65.24
C ASP A 621 -14.04 15.31 64.57
N ASP A 622 -14.43 14.08 64.19
CA ASP A 622 -15.64 13.28 64.49
C ASP A 622 -17.02 13.50 63.83
N ASP A 623 -17.46 12.36 63.24
CA ASP A 623 -18.77 11.70 63.16
C ASP A 623 -19.98 12.34 62.44
N ASP A 624 -20.38 11.69 61.33
CA ASP A 624 -21.70 11.04 61.09
C ASP A 624 -22.17 11.06 59.61
N ASP A 625 -22.76 9.91 59.24
CA ASP A 625 -23.68 9.60 58.13
C ASP A 625 -23.15 9.12 56.75
N ASP A 626 -23.22 7.79 56.62
CA ASP A 626 -23.34 6.95 55.42
C ASP A 626 -24.40 7.47 54.42
N ASP A 627 -24.00 7.89 53.20
CA ASP A 627 -24.86 7.80 52.00
C ASP A 627 -24.15 8.10 50.64
N ALA A 628 -22.82 8.00 50.53
CA ALA A 628 -22.09 8.43 49.31
C ALA A 628 -21.68 7.32 48.32
N ASP A 629 -21.71 6.04 48.71
CA ASP A 629 -21.07 4.96 47.91
C ASP A 629 -21.95 4.33 46.82
N ASN A 630 -23.21 4.76 46.66
CA ASN A 630 -24.16 4.14 45.73
C ASN A 630 -24.29 4.88 44.37
N GLU A 631 -23.73 6.09 44.25
CA GLU A 631 -23.88 6.89 43.03
C GLU A 631 -22.81 6.55 41.98
N ASP A 632 -21.57 6.30 42.39
CA ASP A 632 -20.47 5.93 41.47
C ASP A 632 -20.63 4.51 40.92
N LEU A 633 -21.14 3.57 41.73
CA LEU A 633 -21.49 2.22 41.28
C LEU A 633 -22.70 2.21 40.32
N ARG A 634 -23.64 3.13 40.47
CA ARG A 634 -24.74 3.35 39.51
C ARG A 634 -24.23 3.95 38.20
N ARG A 635 -23.37 4.97 38.26
CA ARG A 635 -22.76 5.59 37.07
C ARG A 635 -21.88 4.62 36.28
N LEU A 636 -21.14 3.73 36.95
CA LEU A 636 -20.35 2.69 36.30
C LEU A 636 -21.22 1.61 35.63
N ARG A 637 -22.37 1.27 36.22
CA ARG A 637 -23.34 0.36 35.58
C ARG A 637 -24.07 1.02 34.41
N GLU A 638 -24.48 2.27 34.53
CA GLU A 638 -25.09 3.03 33.42
C GLU A 638 -24.10 3.26 32.28
N ALA A 639 -22.81 3.53 32.58
CA ALA A 639 -21.77 3.65 31.56
C ALA A 639 -21.49 2.32 30.85
N ARG A 640 -21.55 1.20 31.57
CA ARG A 640 -21.41 -0.15 31.02
C ARG A 640 -22.61 -0.54 30.16
N ASP A 641 -23.83 -0.32 30.64
CA ASP A 641 -25.07 -0.64 29.91
C ASP A 641 -25.22 0.26 28.67
N ALA A 642 -24.77 1.52 28.73
CA ALA A 642 -24.73 2.42 27.57
C ALA A 642 -23.69 1.98 26.52
N LEU A 643 -22.54 1.45 26.96
CA LEU A 643 -21.53 0.87 26.07
C LEU A 643 -22.04 -0.43 25.42
N GLU A 644 -22.74 -1.27 26.18
CA GLU A 644 -23.28 -2.54 25.71
C GLU A 644 -24.48 -2.33 24.78
N GLN A 645 -25.30 -1.29 25.00
CA GLN A 645 -26.34 -0.83 24.07
C GLN A 645 -25.77 -0.23 22.79
N HIS A 646 -24.69 0.56 22.87
CA HIS A 646 -24.01 1.12 21.69
C HIS A 646 -23.31 0.03 20.87
N ASP A 647 -22.77 -1.01 21.53
CA ASP A 647 -22.18 -2.19 20.86
C ASP A 647 -23.27 -3.10 20.24
N MET A 648 -24.44 -3.22 20.88
CA MET A 648 -25.61 -3.91 20.32
C MET A 648 -26.24 -3.13 19.14
N GLU A 649 -26.33 -1.81 19.21
CA GLU A 649 -26.81 -0.96 18.11
C GLU A 649 -25.86 -1.01 16.91
N GLN A 650 -24.53 -1.03 17.12
CA GLN A 650 -23.57 -1.29 16.04
C GLN A 650 -23.74 -2.69 15.44
N ARG A 651 -23.98 -3.74 16.25
CA ARG A 651 -24.20 -5.10 15.75
C ARG A 651 -25.52 -5.27 14.99
N LEU A 652 -26.56 -4.50 15.33
CA LEU A 652 -27.85 -4.52 14.64
C LEU A 652 -27.80 -3.82 13.27
N ASP A 653 -26.96 -2.81 13.09
CA ASP A 653 -26.71 -2.16 11.78
C ASP A 653 -25.95 -3.07 10.80
N TYR A 654 -25.22 -4.08 11.28
CA TYR A 654 -24.58 -5.12 10.44
C TYR A 654 -25.47 -6.35 10.17
N ALA A 655 -26.58 -6.52 10.89
CA ALA A 655 -27.39 -7.75 10.83
C ALA A 655 -28.53 -7.71 9.79
N ASN A 656 -28.75 -6.57 9.12
CA ASN A 656 -29.93 -6.32 8.27
C ASN A 656 -29.61 -6.03 6.79
N ASP A 657 -28.54 -6.60 6.22
CA ASP A 657 -28.32 -6.56 4.76
C ASP A 657 -28.41 -7.96 4.14
N ASP A 658 -29.65 -8.43 3.97
CA ASP A 658 -30.02 -9.65 3.26
C ASP A 658 -30.07 -9.38 1.74
N ASN A 659 -28.91 -9.15 1.10
CA ASN A 659 -28.86 -8.86 -0.33
C ASN A 659 -27.64 -9.43 -1.08
N GLY A 660 -27.73 -10.72 -1.46
CA GLY A 660 -27.31 -11.27 -2.78
C GLY A 660 -25.85 -11.20 -3.28
N PRO A 661 -25.48 -12.01 -4.30
CA PRO A 661 -24.11 -12.43 -4.59
C PRO A 661 -23.31 -11.52 -5.55
N ASN A 662 -23.49 -10.20 -5.51
CA ASN A 662 -22.87 -9.25 -6.45
C ASN A 662 -22.11 -8.10 -5.77
N GLU A 663 -21.15 -8.40 -4.89
CA GLU A 663 -20.15 -7.39 -4.50
C GLU A 663 -19.07 -7.27 -5.58
N LEU A 664 -18.85 -6.04 -6.07
CA LEU A 664 -17.79 -5.71 -7.03
C LEU A 664 -16.42 -5.81 -6.32
N ASP A 665 -15.47 -6.53 -6.92
CA ASP A 665 -14.14 -6.67 -6.33
C ASP A 665 -13.38 -5.32 -6.28
N GLU A 666 -12.29 -5.23 -5.51
CA GLU A 666 -11.51 -4.00 -5.37
C GLU A 666 -10.95 -3.49 -6.72
N GLU A 667 -10.70 -4.38 -7.69
CA GLU A 667 -10.26 -4.02 -9.04
C GLU A 667 -11.43 -3.45 -9.87
N GLU A 668 -12.64 -3.99 -9.71
CA GLU A 668 -13.89 -3.53 -10.32
C GLU A 668 -14.32 -2.17 -9.75
N ARG A 669 -14.06 -1.92 -8.47
CA ARG A 669 -14.27 -0.61 -7.80
C ARG A 669 -13.30 0.48 -8.29
N ILE A 670 -12.03 0.13 -8.51
CA ILE A 670 -11.03 1.06 -9.06
C ILE A 670 -11.33 1.36 -10.54
N ASN A 671 -11.74 0.35 -11.32
CA ASN A 671 -12.14 0.53 -12.72
C ASN A 671 -13.49 1.26 -12.88
N ALA A 672 -14.40 1.16 -11.91
CA ALA A 672 -15.71 1.82 -11.93
C ALA A 672 -15.67 3.30 -11.51
N GLN A 673 -14.50 3.84 -11.14
CA GLN A 673 -14.37 5.28 -10.91
C GLN A 673 -14.65 6.03 -12.21
N PRO A 674 -15.56 7.03 -12.20
CA PRO A 674 -15.91 7.76 -13.42
C PRO A 674 -14.67 8.48 -13.94
N LEU A 675 -14.23 8.08 -15.14
CA LEU A 675 -13.19 8.78 -15.88
C LEU A 675 -13.68 10.20 -16.19
N ALA A 676 -12.79 11.20 -16.06
CA ALA A 676 -13.12 12.56 -16.45
C ALA A 676 -13.54 12.60 -17.92
N PRO A 677 -14.58 13.37 -18.32
CA PRO A 677 -15.23 13.24 -19.62
C PRO A 677 -14.41 13.63 -20.86
N SER A 678 -13.15 14.04 -20.70
CA SER A 678 -12.37 14.72 -21.75
C SER A 678 -11.19 13.94 -22.31
N ASP A 679 -10.73 12.83 -21.71
CA ASP A 679 -9.58 12.09 -22.24
C ASP A 679 -9.87 10.58 -22.29
N ASP A 680 -9.90 10.03 -23.51
CA ASP A 680 -9.78 8.60 -23.76
C ASP A 680 -8.41 8.14 -23.22
N TYR A 681 -8.41 7.47 -22.07
CA TYR A 681 -7.24 7.07 -21.27
C TYR A 681 -6.52 8.24 -20.57
N PRO A 682 -6.22 8.17 -19.26
CA PRO A 682 -5.09 8.88 -18.69
C PRO A 682 -3.82 8.11 -19.08
N LEU A 683 -3.53 8.08 -20.38
CA LEU A 683 -2.18 7.81 -20.83
C LEU A 683 -1.48 9.10 -20.46
N TYR A 684 -0.77 9.07 -19.34
CA TYR A 684 0.17 10.11 -19.01
C TYR A 684 1.30 10.00 -20.04
N ASP A 685 1.04 10.49 -21.25
CA ASP A 685 2.07 10.89 -22.17
C ASP A 685 2.69 12.15 -21.58
N SER A 686 4.01 12.27 -21.67
CA SER A 686 4.75 13.40 -21.13
C SER A 686 4.57 14.69 -21.95
N ASP A 687 3.43 14.82 -22.64
CA ASP A 687 3.07 15.77 -23.69
C ASP A 687 3.97 15.70 -24.93
N ASP A 688 3.46 15.06 -25.99
CA ASP A 688 3.96 15.29 -27.35
C ASP A 688 3.58 16.70 -27.84
N GLU A 689 2.54 17.34 -27.28
CA GLU A 689 2.03 18.63 -27.79
C GLU A 689 2.81 19.87 -27.33
N ASP A 690 3.26 19.92 -26.07
CA ASP A 690 4.04 21.06 -25.56
C ASP A 690 5.50 21.02 -26.08
N ASN A 691 6.08 19.83 -26.17
CA ASN A 691 7.44 19.65 -26.70
C ASN A 691 7.49 19.94 -28.22
N ASP A 692 6.45 19.57 -28.97
CA ASP A 692 6.29 19.89 -30.38
C ASP A 692 6.23 21.39 -30.68
N LEU A 693 5.67 22.16 -29.74
CA LEU A 693 5.49 23.61 -29.83
C LEU A 693 6.78 24.32 -29.43
N GLU A 694 7.52 23.79 -28.46
CA GLU A 694 8.88 24.23 -28.11
C GLU A 694 9.90 23.90 -29.23
N GLU A 695 9.81 22.73 -29.85
CA GLU A 695 10.59 22.35 -31.02
C GLU A 695 10.21 23.21 -32.24
N ALA A 696 8.91 23.42 -32.50
CA ALA A 696 8.47 24.32 -33.57
C ALA A 696 8.88 25.79 -33.30
N ARG A 697 8.93 26.22 -32.02
CA ARG A 697 9.43 27.53 -31.61
C ARG A 697 10.95 27.66 -31.79
N ARG A 698 11.72 26.57 -31.60
CA ARG A 698 13.17 26.52 -31.87
C ARG A 698 13.48 26.49 -33.37
N VAL A 699 12.71 25.75 -34.16
CA VAL A 699 12.88 25.64 -35.62
C VAL A 699 12.41 26.92 -36.34
N GLY A 700 11.37 27.58 -35.82
CA GLY A 700 10.84 28.84 -36.34
C GLY A 700 10.17 28.70 -37.73
N GLY A 701 9.20 29.58 -38.03
CA GLY A 701 8.59 29.69 -39.37
C GLY A 701 7.15 29.22 -39.49
N TRP A 702 6.77 28.73 -40.68
CA TRP A 702 5.39 28.36 -41.05
C TRP A 702 4.83 27.16 -40.26
N SER A 703 5.70 26.22 -39.85
CA SER A 703 5.33 25.07 -39.03
C SER A 703 4.80 25.49 -37.65
N TYR A 704 5.44 26.47 -37.00
CA TYR A 704 4.99 27.03 -35.72
C TYR A 704 3.63 27.74 -35.86
N ARG A 705 3.45 28.56 -36.90
CA ARG A 705 2.19 29.29 -37.15
C ARG A 705 1.04 28.34 -37.48
N ALA A 706 1.29 27.30 -38.26
CA ALA A 706 0.30 26.28 -38.57
C ALA A 706 -0.13 25.48 -37.32
N LYS A 707 0.84 25.09 -36.46
CA LYS A 707 0.54 24.40 -35.19
C LYS A 707 -0.22 25.31 -34.21
N LEU A 708 0.15 26.59 -34.12
CA LEU A 708 -0.54 27.57 -33.26
C LEU A 708 -1.98 27.82 -33.73
N ALA A 709 -2.19 27.95 -35.04
CA ALA A 709 -3.52 28.10 -35.63
C ALA A 709 -4.40 26.86 -35.35
N ARG A 710 -3.83 25.66 -35.49
CA ARG A 710 -4.54 24.40 -35.18
C ARG A 710 -4.99 24.34 -33.73
N ARG A 711 -4.14 24.73 -32.77
CA ARG A 711 -4.49 24.83 -31.35
C ARG A 711 -5.63 25.79 -31.09
N HIS A 712 -5.62 26.98 -31.72
CA HIS A 712 -6.70 27.94 -31.56
C HIS A 712 -8.02 27.44 -32.17
N VAL A 713 -7.96 26.67 -33.26
CA VAL A 713 -9.13 26.03 -33.87
C VAL A 713 -9.67 24.91 -32.98
N GLU A 714 -8.81 24.06 -32.41
CA GLU A 714 -9.20 22.99 -31.49
C GLU A 714 -9.82 23.55 -30.20
N LEU A 715 -9.20 24.57 -29.58
CA LEU A 715 -9.76 25.25 -28.40
C LEU A 715 -11.11 25.94 -28.69
N ALA A 716 -11.26 26.54 -29.87
CA ALA A 716 -12.52 27.15 -30.27
C ALA A 716 -13.59 26.09 -30.56
N ALA A 717 -13.21 24.95 -31.14
CA ALA A 717 -14.10 23.82 -31.40
C ALA A 717 -14.56 23.17 -30.09
N ASP A 718 -13.68 22.97 -29.12
CA ASP A 718 -14.01 22.41 -27.80
C ASP A 718 -14.90 23.36 -27.01
N TRP A 719 -14.64 24.66 -27.07
CA TRP A 719 -15.50 25.66 -26.44
C TRP A 719 -16.89 25.70 -27.09
N LEU A 720 -16.97 25.60 -28.43
CA LEU A 720 -18.24 25.50 -29.16
C LEU A 720 -19.00 24.20 -28.83
N LEU A 721 -18.30 23.07 -28.80
CA LEU A 721 -18.85 21.75 -28.45
C LEU A 721 -19.34 21.72 -27.00
N ALA A 722 -18.61 22.32 -26.06
CA ALA A 722 -19.01 22.45 -24.67
C ALA A 722 -20.24 23.37 -24.53
N GLY A 723 -20.30 24.47 -25.29
CA GLY A 723 -21.47 25.33 -25.39
C GLY A 723 -22.70 24.61 -25.93
N LEU A 724 -22.52 23.82 -27.00
CA LEU A 724 -23.56 22.97 -27.60
C LEU A 724 -24.03 21.86 -26.65
N LYS A 725 -23.10 21.20 -25.93
CA LYS A 725 -23.40 20.21 -24.88
C LYS A 725 -24.24 20.81 -23.74
N LYS A 726 -24.01 22.07 -23.39
CA LYS A 726 -24.74 22.76 -22.32
C LYS A 726 -26.14 23.24 -22.78
N ALA A 727 -26.33 23.41 -24.09
CA ALA A 727 -27.59 23.84 -24.69
C ALA A 727 -28.58 22.68 -24.95
N ILE A 728 -28.11 21.43 -25.02
CA ILE A 728 -28.94 20.24 -25.22
C ILE A 728 -29.17 19.57 -23.85
N PRO A 729 -30.41 19.51 -23.33
CA PRO A 729 -30.69 18.84 -22.06
C PRO A 729 -30.53 17.33 -22.23
N ALA A 730 -29.37 16.81 -21.85
CA ALA A 730 -29.13 15.38 -21.76
C ALA A 730 -29.72 14.83 -20.43
N PRO A 731 -30.34 13.65 -20.41
CA PRO A 731 -30.69 12.99 -19.16
C PRO A 731 -29.40 12.65 -18.41
N SER A 732 -29.18 13.32 -17.27
CA SER A 732 -28.12 12.95 -16.34
C SER A 732 -28.41 11.56 -15.78
N SER A 733 -27.42 10.67 -15.78
CA SER A 733 -27.52 9.38 -15.09
C SER A 733 -28.03 9.60 -13.67
N THR A 734 -29.09 8.89 -13.28
CA THR A 734 -29.56 8.86 -11.89
C THR A 734 -28.37 8.52 -11.01
N ALA A 735 -27.97 9.45 -10.14
CA ALA A 735 -26.97 9.17 -9.14
C ALA A 735 -27.54 8.08 -8.22
N MET A 736 -27.06 6.85 -8.38
CA MET A 736 -27.29 5.81 -7.40
C MET A 736 -26.83 6.37 -6.05
N PRO A 737 -27.62 6.25 -4.98
CA PRO A 737 -27.12 6.52 -3.64
C PRO A 737 -25.84 5.71 -3.47
N ARG A 738 -24.73 6.35 -3.08
CA ARG A 738 -23.51 5.63 -2.70
C ARG A 738 -23.86 4.81 -1.47
N GLN A 739 -24.26 3.56 -1.71
CA GLN A 739 -24.54 2.58 -0.67
C GLN A 739 -23.29 2.41 0.20
N ALA A 740 -23.49 2.40 1.51
CA ALA A 740 -22.44 2.37 2.50
C ALA A 740 -21.45 1.24 2.18
N SER A 741 -20.20 1.64 2.05
CA SER A 741 -19.06 0.82 1.69
C SER A 741 -18.83 -0.31 2.70
N SER A 742 -19.13 -1.55 2.31
CA SER A 742 -18.72 -2.79 3.00
C SER A 742 -17.19 -3.03 2.95
N MET A 743 -16.44 -2.25 2.16
CA MET A 743 -14.97 -2.34 2.10
C MET A 743 -14.29 -0.96 2.09
N GLY A 744 -14.19 -0.36 3.29
CA GLY A 744 -12.95 0.20 3.84
C GLY A 744 -12.13 1.22 3.05
N ILE A 745 -12.69 1.96 2.09
CA ILE A 745 -12.02 3.17 1.58
C ILE A 745 -12.45 4.34 2.49
N PRO A 746 -11.50 5.10 3.08
CA PRO A 746 -11.83 6.25 3.92
C PRO A 746 -12.78 7.22 3.21
N ARG A 747 -13.64 7.92 3.96
CA ARG A 747 -14.62 8.92 3.46
C ARG A 747 -13.99 10.13 2.74
N GLY A 748 -12.67 10.18 2.57
CA GLY A 748 -12.03 11.14 1.68
C GLY A 748 -12.26 10.75 0.22
N SER A 749 -12.68 11.70 -0.62
CA SER A 749 -12.52 11.54 -2.06
C SER A 749 -11.08 11.08 -2.32
N PRO A 750 -10.82 9.94 -2.99
CA PRO A 750 -9.48 9.69 -3.46
C PRO A 750 -9.19 10.86 -4.39
N GLU A 751 -8.33 11.78 -3.95
CA GLU A 751 -7.64 12.64 -4.88
C GLU A 751 -6.91 11.67 -5.82
N ALA A 752 -7.51 11.42 -6.99
CA ALA A 752 -6.82 10.78 -8.08
C ALA A 752 -5.71 11.77 -8.46
N LYS A 753 -4.58 11.71 -7.73
CA LYS A 753 -3.39 12.51 -8.00
C LYS A 753 -3.03 12.20 -9.46
N ARG A 754 -3.26 13.18 -10.34
CA ARG A 754 -2.91 13.06 -11.75
C ARG A 754 -1.39 13.10 -11.83
N PHE A 755 -0.78 11.95 -12.12
CA PHE A 755 0.68 11.83 -12.14
C PHE A 755 1.23 12.08 -13.54
N LYS A 756 1.92 13.21 -13.78
CA LYS A 756 2.56 13.48 -15.07
C LYS A 756 3.77 12.55 -15.29
N ALA A 757 3.87 11.92 -16.46
CA ALA A 757 5.03 11.09 -16.80
C ALA A 757 6.29 11.95 -17.03
N PRO A 758 7.48 11.45 -16.68
CA PRO A 758 8.74 12.10 -17.05
C PRO A 758 8.87 12.27 -18.58
N LYS A 759 9.51 13.36 -19.02
CA LYS A 759 9.68 13.71 -20.45
C LYS A 759 10.18 12.53 -21.29
N GLY A 760 9.48 12.22 -22.38
CA GLY A 760 9.81 11.15 -23.33
C GLY A 760 9.40 9.73 -22.91
N LYS A 761 8.68 9.56 -21.79
CA LYS A 761 8.24 8.27 -21.26
C LYS A 761 6.72 8.19 -21.13
N ARG A 762 6.19 6.98 -21.28
CA ARG A 762 4.75 6.67 -21.23
C ARG A 762 4.45 5.80 -20.04
N ILE A 763 3.36 6.05 -19.33
CA ILE A 763 2.95 5.22 -18.20
C ILE A 763 1.91 4.19 -18.65
N HIS A 764 2.15 2.91 -18.34
CA HIS A 764 1.23 1.83 -18.58
C HIS A 764 0.43 1.48 -17.33
N VAL A 765 -0.89 1.71 -17.40
CA VAL A 765 -1.86 1.27 -16.40
C VAL A 765 -2.53 -0.02 -16.91
N PRO A 766 -2.40 -1.16 -16.22
CA PRO A 766 -3.02 -2.39 -16.69
C PRO A 766 -4.55 -2.31 -16.55
N VAL A 767 -5.27 -2.30 -17.69
CA VAL A 767 -6.74 -2.37 -17.72
C VAL A 767 -7.19 -3.83 -17.79
N ARG A 768 -8.08 -4.22 -16.87
CA ARG A 768 -8.73 -5.54 -16.89
C ARG A 768 -9.91 -5.47 -17.86
N VAL A 769 -9.92 -6.34 -18.86
CA VAL A 769 -11.05 -6.49 -19.79
C VAL A 769 -11.86 -7.69 -19.35
N GLU A 770 -13.08 -7.45 -18.88
CA GLU A 770 -13.95 -8.54 -18.45
C GLU A 770 -14.57 -9.28 -19.65
N PRO A 771 -14.78 -10.60 -19.54
CA PRO A 771 -15.58 -11.34 -20.52
C PRO A 771 -16.98 -10.74 -20.72
N LYS A 772 -17.57 -10.16 -19.67
CA LYS A 772 -18.87 -9.47 -19.73
C LYS A 772 -18.87 -8.33 -20.73
N VAL A 773 -17.75 -7.62 -20.94
CA VAL A 773 -17.65 -6.53 -21.92
C VAL A 773 -17.78 -7.05 -23.35
N TYR A 774 -17.20 -8.21 -23.65
CA TYR A 774 -17.37 -8.88 -24.94
C TYR A 774 -18.83 -9.29 -25.17
N PHE A 775 -19.47 -9.91 -24.17
CA PHE A 775 -20.88 -10.28 -24.26
C PHE A 775 -21.81 -9.06 -24.33
N ALA A 776 -21.45 -7.95 -23.67
CA ALA A 776 -22.20 -6.70 -23.78
C ALA A 776 -22.08 -6.09 -25.18
N ALA A 777 -20.88 -6.06 -25.76
CA ALA A 777 -20.67 -5.61 -27.13
C ALA A 777 -21.48 -6.46 -28.13
N GLU A 778 -21.45 -7.78 -27.98
CA GLU A 778 -22.25 -8.70 -28.80
C GLU A 778 -23.76 -8.48 -28.62
N ARG A 779 -24.25 -8.37 -27.37
CA ARG A 779 -25.66 -8.09 -27.08
C ARG A 779 -26.14 -6.79 -27.72
N THR A 780 -25.33 -5.73 -27.64
CA THR A 780 -25.68 -4.45 -28.27
C THR A 780 -25.72 -4.55 -29.80
N PHE A 781 -24.79 -5.30 -30.40
CA PHE A 781 -24.80 -5.56 -31.85
C PHE A 781 -26.06 -6.32 -32.28
N LEU A 782 -26.43 -7.37 -31.54
CA LEU A 782 -27.65 -8.13 -31.78
C LEU A 782 -28.92 -7.27 -31.66
N ALA A 783 -28.98 -6.39 -30.66
CA ALA A 783 -30.11 -5.46 -30.50
C ALA A 783 -30.23 -4.49 -31.69
N TRP A 784 -29.12 -3.92 -32.17
CA TRP A 784 -29.11 -3.06 -33.36
C TRP A 784 -29.52 -3.80 -34.64
N LEU A 785 -29.13 -5.08 -34.75
CA LEU A 785 -29.52 -5.95 -35.85
C LEU A 785 -31.02 -6.26 -35.81
N GLU A 786 -31.57 -6.53 -34.61
CA GLU A 786 -33.01 -6.69 -34.40
C GLU A 786 -33.80 -5.45 -34.84
N PHE A 787 -33.38 -4.24 -34.42
CA PHE A 787 -34.00 -2.99 -34.87
C PHE A 787 -33.94 -2.80 -36.39
N SER A 788 -32.82 -3.15 -37.02
CA SER A 788 -32.66 -3.04 -38.48
C SER A 788 -33.60 -4.01 -39.21
N ILE A 789 -33.80 -5.22 -38.68
CA ILE A 789 -34.76 -6.20 -39.21
C ILE A 789 -36.20 -5.71 -39.04
N LEU A 790 -36.55 -5.13 -37.89
CA LEU A 790 -37.88 -4.55 -37.64
C LEU A 790 -38.18 -3.38 -38.60
N LEU A 791 -37.23 -2.48 -38.83
CA LEU A 791 -37.39 -1.40 -39.81
C LEU A 791 -37.51 -1.93 -41.24
N GLY A 792 -36.74 -2.96 -41.58
CA GLY A 792 -36.84 -3.65 -42.87
C GLY A 792 -38.20 -4.35 -43.06
N SER A 793 -38.76 -4.96 -42.01
CA SER A 793 -40.07 -5.60 -42.08
C SER A 793 -41.20 -4.56 -42.21
N ILE A 794 -41.11 -3.42 -41.53
CA ILE A 794 -42.04 -2.28 -41.71
C ILE A 794 -41.95 -1.73 -43.14
N ALA A 795 -40.75 -1.60 -43.70
CA ALA A 795 -40.59 -1.20 -45.10
C ALA A 795 -41.23 -2.21 -46.07
N ALA A 796 -41.07 -3.51 -45.82
CA ALA A 796 -41.65 -4.57 -46.64
C ALA A 796 -43.19 -4.62 -46.53
N THR A 797 -43.76 -4.41 -45.33
CA THR A 797 -45.22 -4.35 -45.16
C THR A 797 -45.82 -3.12 -45.85
N LEU A 798 -45.15 -1.97 -45.79
CA LEU A 798 -45.55 -0.77 -46.54
C LEU A 798 -45.54 -1.04 -48.06
N LEU A 799 -44.54 -1.74 -48.58
CA LEU A 799 -44.51 -2.12 -50.01
C LEU A 799 -45.64 -3.08 -50.40
N ASN A 800 -45.95 -4.05 -49.55
CA ASN A 800 -46.98 -5.06 -49.84
C ASN A 800 -48.42 -4.52 -49.72
N PHE A 801 -48.69 -3.62 -48.76
CA PHE A 801 -50.04 -3.14 -48.46
C PHE A 801 -50.31 -1.69 -48.87
N GLY A 802 -49.29 -0.92 -49.23
CA GLY A 802 -49.45 0.49 -49.57
C GLY A 802 -49.62 0.71 -51.08
N HIS A 803 -50.68 1.43 -51.45
CA HIS A 803 -50.96 1.80 -52.83
C HIS A 803 -50.56 3.27 -53.10
N GLY A 804 -49.77 3.51 -54.15
CA GLY A 804 -49.39 4.84 -54.64
C GLY A 804 -47.92 5.24 -54.40
N GLY A 805 -47.51 6.38 -54.96
CA GLY A 805 -46.14 6.91 -54.85
C GLY A 805 -45.71 7.26 -53.43
N VAL A 806 -46.67 7.50 -52.53
CA VAL A 806 -46.44 7.77 -51.10
C VAL A 806 -45.87 6.54 -50.40
N SER A 807 -46.42 5.35 -50.65
CA SER A 807 -45.94 4.12 -50.02
C SER A 807 -44.52 3.78 -50.49
N LEU A 808 -44.23 3.97 -51.78
CA LEU A 808 -42.91 3.73 -52.35
C LEU A 808 -41.86 4.67 -51.75
N ALA A 809 -42.19 5.97 -51.60
CA ALA A 809 -41.30 6.94 -50.99
C ALA A 809 -41.04 6.61 -49.51
N SER A 810 -42.08 6.31 -48.73
CA SER A 810 -41.96 5.92 -47.32
C SER A 810 -41.16 4.62 -47.13
N ALA A 811 -41.46 3.58 -47.91
CA ALA A 811 -40.73 2.32 -47.85
C ALA A 811 -39.25 2.48 -48.24
N SER A 812 -38.94 3.31 -49.24
CA SER A 812 -37.55 3.63 -49.61
C SER A 812 -36.80 4.33 -48.49
N ALA A 813 -37.44 5.25 -47.76
CA ALA A 813 -36.87 5.95 -46.62
C ALA A 813 -36.62 4.98 -45.43
N PHE A 814 -37.58 4.12 -45.10
CA PHE A 814 -37.40 3.10 -44.05
C PHE A 814 -36.34 2.05 -44.43
N THR A 815 -36.25 1.66 -45.70
CA THR A 815 -35.19 0.74 -46.17
C THR A 815 -33.81 1.38 -46.08
N ALA A 816 -33.67 2.65 -46.50
CA ALA A 816 -32.40 3.37 -46.38
C ALA A 816 -31.96 3.54 -44.92
N LEU A 817 -32.91 3.85 -44.03
CA LEU A 817 -32.65 3.94 -42.59
C LEU A 817 -32.23 2.60 -41.98
N ALA A 818 -32.86 1.49 -42.38
CA ALA A 818 -32.49 0.14 -41.94
C ALA A 818 -31.08 -0.25 -42.38
N VAL A 819 -30.70 0.05 -43.62
CA VAL A 819 -29.34 -0.21 -44.14
C VAL A 819 -28.29 0.66 -43.43
N ALA A 820 -28.61 1.93 -43.18
CA ALA A 820 -27.73 2.83 -42.43
C ALA A 820 -27.53 2.37 -40.97
N ALA A 821 -28.60 1.92 -40.30
CA ALA A 821 -28.55 1.36 -38.95
C ALA A 821 -27.70 0.07 -38.89
N LEU A 822 -27.85 -0.81 -39.89
CA LEU A 822 -27.05 -2.03 -39.99
C LEU A 822 -25.55 -1.73 -40.19
N ALA A 823 -25.23 -0.80 -41.10
CA ALA A 823 -23.85 -0.40 -41.35
C ALA A 823 -23.22 0.26 -40.11
N TYR A 824 -23.97 1.12 -39.43
CA TYR A 824 -23.55 1.75 -38.17
C TYR A 824 -23.26 0.71 -37.08
N ALA A 825 -24.16 -0.26 -36.90
CA ALA A 825 -24.01 -1.34 -35.93
C ALA A 825 -22.74 -2.18 -36.18
N MET A 826 -22.47 -2.50 -37.46
CA MET A 826 -21.27 -3.25 -37.86
C MET A 826 -19.99 -2.45 -37.61
N LEU A 827 -19.95 -1.17 -38.00
CA LEU A 827 -18.79 -0.31 -37.76
C LEU A 827 -18.52 -0.11 -36.26
N LEU A 828 -19.58 0.11 -35.48
CA LEU A 828 -19.50 0.24 -34.03
C LEU A 828 -19.01 -1.06 -33.38
N TYR A 829 -19.48 -2.22 -33.83
CA TYR A 829 -19.02 -3.52 -33.33
C TYR A 829 -17.54 -3.75 -33.64
N LEU A 830 -17.09 -3.52 -34.88
CA LEU A 830 -15.69 -3.66 -35.26
C LEU A 830 -14.80 -2.68 -34.49
N TRP A 831 -15.22 -1.43 -34.33
CA TRP A 831 -14.51 -0.44 -33.53
C TRP A 831 -14.43 -0.89 -32.07
N ARG A 832 -15.53 -1.31 -31.45
CA ARG A 832 -15.53 -1.81 -30.06
C ARG A 832 -14.63 -3.03 -29.90
N VAL A 833 -14.70 -4.01 -30.80
CA VAL A 833 -13.85 -5.22 -30.75
C VAL A 833 -12.37 -4.85 -30.88
N ASP A 834 -12.02 -3.92 -31.78
CA ASP A 834 -10.65 -3.43 -31.90
C ASP A 834 -10.18 -2.67 -30.65
N GLN A 835 -11.01 -1.78 -30.09
CA GLN A 835 -10.71 -1.06 -28.84
C GLN A 835 -10.54 -2.02 -27.65
N ILE A 836 -11.43 -3.01 -27.51
CA ILE A 836 -11.38 -4.04 -26.47
C ILE A 836 -10.10 -4.88 -26.64
N ARG A 837 -9.73 -5.24 -27.87
CA ARG A 837 -8.50 -6.00 -28.17
C ARG A 837 -7.24 -5.20 -27.87
N GLN A 838 -7.26 -3.90 -28.15
CA GLN A 838 -6.16 -2.97 -27.84
C GLN A 838 -6.13 -2.53 -26.37
N ARG A 839 -7.10 -2.99 -25.55
CA ARG A 839 -7.22 -2.68 -24.11
C ARG A 839 -7.29 -1.18 -23.83
N ARG A 840 -7.93 -0.42 -24.73
CA ARG A 840 -8.16 1.00 -24.52
C ARG A 840 -9.41 1.16 -23.66
N ALA A 841 -9.28 1.87 -22.53
CA ALA A 841 -10.42 2.28 -21.72
C ALA A 841 -11.12 3.44 -22.44
N ALA A 842 -11.85 3.13 -23.51
CA ALA A 842 -12.72 4.06 -24.21
C ALA A 842 -14.12 4.00 -23.59
N ALA A 843 -14.83 5.12 -23.64
CA ALA A 843 -16.26 5.13 -23.39
C ALA A 843 -16.98 4.21 -24.40
N TYR A 844 -17.24 2.96 -24.02
CA TYR A 844 -17.92 1.99 -24.89
C TYR A 844 -19.40 2.31 -25.12
N HIS A 845 -19.96 3.33 -24.45
CA HIS A 845 -21.36 3.71 -24.60
C HIS A 845 -21.61 4.46 -25.91
N ASP A 846 -22.73 4.15 -26.55
CA ASP A 846 -23.14 4.83 -27.78
C ASP A 846 -23.97 6.07 -27.42
N ALA A 847 -23.35 7.25 -27.48
CA ALA A 847 -23.99 8.51 -27.07
C ALA A 847 -24.93 9.10 -28.13
N TRP A 848 -24.79 8.73 -29.41
CA TRP A 848 -25.46 9.41 -30.52
C TRP A 848 -26.35 8.49 -31.35
N GLY A 849 -26.04 7.19 -31.42
CA GLY A 849 -26.73 6.24 -32.29
C GLY A 849 -28.25 6.22 -32.08
N PRO A 850 -28.77 6.01 -30.87
CA PRO A 850 -30.22 5.97 -30.62
C PRO A 850 -30.92 7.29 -31.00
N SER A 851 -30.31 8.43 -30.68
CA SER A 851 -30.86 9.75 -31.01
C SER A 851 -30.90 9.99 -32.51
N VAL A 852 -29.85 9.61 -33.25
CA VAL A 852 -29.81 9.71 -34.72
C VAL A 852 -30.86 8.80 -35.35
N LEU A 853 -31.05 7.58 -34.84
CA LEU A 853 -32.08 6.67 -35.32
C LEU A 853 -33.49 7.22 -35.06
N CYS A 854 -33.76 7.79 -33.88
CA CYS A 854 -35.04 8.44 -33.57
C CYS A 854 -35.33 9.63 -34.49
N VAL A 855 -34.34 10.49 -34.75
CA VAL A 855 -34.47 11.62 -35.68
C VAL A 855 -34.68 11.13 -37.11
N GLY A 856 -33.96 10.10 -37.54
CA GLY A 856 -34.14 9.48 -38.85
C GLY A 856 -35.52 8.85 -39.02
N LEU A 857 -36.05 8.20 -37.99
CA LEU A 857 -37.39 7.63 -37.97
C LEU A 857 -38.46 8.72 -38.00
N PHE A 858 -38.27 9.79 -37.24
CA PHE A 858 -39.14 10.97 -37.29
C PHE A 858 -39.15 11.60 -38.69
N ALA A 859 -37.99 11.72 -39.34
CA ALA A 859 -37.88 12.22 -40.71
C ALA A 859 -38.58 11.30 -41.71
N ALA A 860 -38.42 9.98 -41.61
CA ALA A 860 -39.09 9.01 -42.47
C ALA A 860 -40.63 9.06 -42.33
N VAL A 861 -41.12 9.23 -41.10
CA VAL A 861 -42.54 9.45 -40.81
C VAL A 861 -42.99 10.81 -41.35
N ALA A 862 -42.22 11.87 -41.15
CA ALA A 862 -42.53 13.21 -41.66
C ALA A 862 -42.59 13.26 -43.19
N VAL A 863 -41.71 12.54 -43.90
CA VAL A 863 -41.79 12.37 -45.37
C VAL A 863 -43.10 11.69 -45.75
N SER A 864 -43.51 10.66 -44.99
CA SER A 864 -44.78 9.96 -45.21
C SER A 864 -45.98 10.89 -45.03
N PHE A 865 -45.97 11.77 -44.03
CA PHE A 865 -47.02 12.77 -43.79
C PHE A 865 -46.97 13.94 -44.79
N GLY A 866 -45.79 14.46 -45.11
CA GLY A 866 -45.60 15.59 -46.01
C GLY A 866 -45.98 15.26 -47.45
N VAL A 867 -45.64 14.06 -47.93
CA VAL A 867 -46.07 13.58 -49.25
C VAL A 867 -47.58 13.32 -49.27
N ARG A 868 -48.17 12.84 -48.16
CA ARG A 868 -49.63 12.67 -48.03
C ARG A 868 -50.38 14.01 -48.01
N TRP A 869 -49.80 15.06 -47.42
CA TRP A 869 -50.37 16.40 -47.40
C TRP A 869 -50.21 17.12 -48.76
N GLY A 870 -49.04 16.99 -49.40
CA GLY A 870 -48.77 17.56 -50.73
C GLY A 870 -49.53 16.86 -51.87
N GLY A 871 -49.86 15.58 -51.70
CA GLY A 871 -50.73 14.84 -52.62
C GLY A 871 -52.23 15.10 -52.47
N GLY A 872 -52.64 15.85 -51.43
CA GLY A 872 -54.06 16.14 -51.12
C GLY A 872 -54.70 17.28 -51.93
N GLY A 873 -54.15 17.64 -53.09
CA GLY A 873 -54.67 18.70 -53.96
C GLY A 873 -55.51 18.24 -55.16
N GLY A 874 -55.68 16.93 -55.38
CA GLY A 874 -56.48 16.39 -56.47
C GLY A 874 -57.38 15.28 -55.94
N GLY A 875 -58.69 15.51 -55.96
CA GLY A 875 -59.66 14.74 -55.21
C GLY A 875 -59.69 13.25 -55.51
N ASP A 876 -59.88 12.45 -54.46
CA ASP A 876 -60.89 11.42 -54.49
C ASP A 876 -61.50 11.20 -53.11
N ARG A 877 -62.83 11.29 -53.03
CA ARG A 877 -63.61 10.94 -51.85
C ARG A 877 -63.75 9.43 -51.84
N GLY A 878 -62.95 8.73 -51.04
CA GLY A 878 -63.04 7.28 -50.90
C GLY A 878 -62.61 6.79 -49.52
N GLY A 879 -63.59 6.66 -48.62
CA GLY A 879 -63.63 5.67 -47.55
C GLY A 879 -62.48 5.62 -46.54
N LEU A 880 -62.68 6.27 -45.39
CA LEU A 880 -62.19 5.72 -44.12
C LEU A 880 -62.72 4.29 -43.96
N ARG A 881 -61.83 3.29 -43.98
CA ARG A 881 -62.10 1.97 -43.40
C ARG A 881 -60.85 1.45 -42.71
N GLY A 882 -61.03 1.19 -41.41
CA GLY A 882 -60.35 0.15 -40.61
C GLY A 882 -58.90 0.41 -40.33
#